data_AF-A0A8J7CN71-F1
#
_entry.id   AF-A0A8J7CN71-F1
#
_cell.length_a   1.000
_cell.length_b   1.000
_cell.length_c   1.000
_cell.angle_alpha   90.00
_cell.angle_beta   90.00
_cell.angle_gamma   90.00
#
_symmetry.space_group_name_H-M   'P 1'
#
loop_
_entity.id
_entity.type
_entity.pdbx_description
1 polymer ?
#
loop_
_entity_poly.entity_id
_entity_poly.type
_entity_poly.pdbx_seq_one_letter_code
_entity_poly.pdbx_strand_id
1 'polypeptide(L)'
;MGSIKASVLVSGMGFMVVAAWMVGGGAPAAGACTTAVVASEASTTGTPILWKNRDTPVLSNKVVFVDEAPFAYLCLANARADSGRSCFAGLNEAGFAIINTVAYNVPELAGEVNDREGIIQADALRTCRTVDDFQRYLEANLGPELGGQTNIGVFDADGGAALFEVHNHGFERIDAADQPSGYLVNTNFARSGEDGEGEGYIRFERASELFRTFPPGGVDPEVILHNFSRDLRHPFLDDPGQGGGAELPPRPPVWINTRDRIDRPFTASAAVIVGGNEERPATLWIIPGEPLTAAAIPLWVESGRSPAALSEGERAPLWEESMRIKRGLRPSRIGHTGDYLDLTRLDNAEGSGYLPGLLETESSIFADTAAFLAGRPGPEELGDYQEQVADRVLGHLQSIVIEGSEPPPTPLERNDGARLTTYGELSNYLRELAAAGPEVDLRPIGVSGDGREIGALFFTRRAHTGEPREDKLKVLISCQQHGNEPSGKEAALELARQLVVDDGGLLDHLDLVLVPQVNPDGSEAGTRRNAADADLNRNHVILSEPEVLALHDLFLDWMPEVTLDIHETNVSKTSWMNAGYLKDPTEQFGGVSNLNIAEELRALSAEVIEPDVGRRIRDAGVSYHEYIVGGPPEEKRLRFSTTDINDSRQSMGIYNTLSFLFEGKRWDDHTAHIASRTAGQVVAMRSFLETIAA
;
A
#
# COMPACT_ATOMS: atom_id res chain seq x y z
N MET A 1 -46.24 -37.54 23.34
CA MET A 1 -47.35 -37.29 22.39
C MET A 1 -46.99 -36.03 21.62
N GLY A 2 -46.77 -35.99 20.31
CA GLY A 2 -46.76 -36.98 19.25
C GLY A 2 -46.35 -36.20 17.99
N SER A 3 -45.40 -36.74 17.22
CA SER A 3 -45.13 -36.27 15.87
C SER A 3 -46.22 -36.80 14.93
N ILE A 4 -46.72 -35.99 13.99
CA ILE A 4 -47.31 -36.50 12.75
C ILE A 4 -46.87 -35.61 11.59
N LYS A 5 -46.23 -36.25 10.60
CA LYS A 5 -45.94 -35.78 9.24
C LYS A 5 -47.19 -35.88 8.35
N ALA A 6 -47.35 -34.99 7.37
CA ALA A 6 -47.98 -35.22 6.06
C ALA A 6 -47.76 -33.93 5.21
N SER A 7 -46.86 -33.88 4.23
CA SER A 7 -46.90 -34.42 2.85
C SER A 7 -47.75 -33.62 1.84
N VAL A 8 -47.02 -33.00 0.90
CA VAL A 8 -47.25 -32.94 -0.56
C VAL A 8 -48.48 -32.20 -1.10
N LEU A 9 -48.20 -31.14 -1.87
CA LEU A 9 -48.95 -30.79 -3.07
C LEU A 9 -47.99 -30.29 -4.14
N VAL A 10 -47.86 -31.10 -5.20
CA VAL A 10 -47.17 -30.79 -6.46
C VAL A 10 -48.21 -30.24 -7.43
N SER A 11 -47.98 -29.03 -7.92
CA SER A 11 -48.38 -28.52 -9.26
C SER A 11 -47.73 -27.15 -9.40
N GLY A 12 -47.12 -26.70 -10.48
CA GLY A 12 -46.89 -27.24 -11.81
C GLY A 12 -45.89 -26.27 -12.45
N MET A 13 -44.98 -26.83 -13.23
CA MET A 13 -43.85 -26.16 -13.84
C MET A 13 -44.34 -25.15 -14.89
N GLY A 14 -44.15 -23.85 -14.64
CA GLY A 14 -44.26 -22.77 -15.61
C GLY A 14 -42.90 -22.11 -15.73
N PHE A 15 -42.17 -22.42 -16.80
CA PHE A 15 -40.92 -21.76 -17.17
C PHE A 15 -41.20 -20.28 -17.42
N MET A 16 -40.81 -19.42 -16.47
CA MET A 16 -40.66 -18.00 -16.70
C MET A 16 -39.17 -17.72 -16.73
N VAL A 17 -38.64 -17.57 -17.96
CA VAL A 17 -37.27 -17.07 -18.19
C VAL A 17 -37.26 -15.63 -17.70
N VAL A 18 -36.84 -15.43 -16.45
CA VAL A 18 -36.42 -14.12 -15.97
C VAL A 18 -35.00 -13.93 -16.48
N ALA A 19 -34.86 -13.14 -17.53
CA ALA A 19 -33.59 -12.58 -17.94
C ALA A 19 -33.06 -11.76 -16.75
N ALA A 20 -32.08 -12.32 -16.04
CA ALA A 20 -31.29 -11.57 -15.08
C ALA A 20 -30.54 -10.50 -15.86
N TRP A 21 -31.00 -9.25 -15.74
CA TRP A 21 -30.16 -8.11 -16.02
C TRP A 21 -28.98 -8.19 -15.05
N MET A 22 -27.82 -8.59 -15.57
CA MET A 22 -26.55 -8.32 -14.90
C MET A 22 -26.45 -6.80 -14.79
N VAL A 23 -26.80 -6.26 -13.63
CA VAL A 23 -26.30 -4.94 -13.23
C VAL A 23 -24.81 -5.17 -13.02
N GLY A 24 -24.02 -4.81 -14.03
CA GLY A 24 -22.58 -4.82 -13.95
C GLY A 24 -22.17 -3.96 -12.78
N GLY A 25 -21.76 -4.60 -11.68
CA GLY A 25 -20.98 -3.93 -10.65
C GLY A 25 -19.63 -3.61 -11.28
N GLY A 26 -19.48 -2.40 -11.80
CA GLY A 26 -18.19 -1.90 -12.26
C GLY A 26 -17.17 -2.04 -11.15
N ALA A 27 -16.09 -2.78 -11.41
CA ALA A 27 -14.92 -2.75 -10.56
C ALA A 27 -14.44 -1.29 -10.47
N PRO A 28 -13.94 -0.81 -9.31
CA PRO A 28 -13.37 0.52 -9.23
C PRO A 28 -12.19 0.62 -10.22
N ALA A 29 -12.33 1.50 -11.21
CA ALA A 29 -11.32 1.76 -12.22
C ALA A 29 -9.98 2.19 -11.56
N ALA A 30 -8.89 1.51 -11.89
CA ALA A 30 -7.62 1.57 -11.16
C ALA A 30 -6.82 2.87 -11.33
N GLY A 31 -7.19 3.75 -12.26
CA GLY A 31 -6.55 5.06 -12.45
C GLY A 31 -7.59 6.14 -12.71
N ALA A 32 -7.86 7.02 -11.74
CA ALA A 32 -8.97 7.96 -11.84
C ALA A 32 -8.52 9.43 -11.68
N CYS A 33 -7.41 9.84 -12.28
CA CYS A 33 -6.80 11.16 -12.03
C CYS A 33 -7.63 12.38 -12.52
N THR A 34 -7.36 13.56 -11.96
CA THR A 34 -7.87 14.86 -12.42
C THR A 34 -6.69 15.73 -12.85
N THR A 35 -6.74 16.38 -14.02
CA THR A 35 -5.62 17.16 -14.54
C THR A 35 -6.03 18.45 -15.22
N ALA A 36 -5.07 19.37 -15.40
CA ALA A 36 -5.19 20.47 -16.35
C ALA A 36 -3.87 20.80 -17.04
N VAL A 37 -3.97 21.32 -18.28
CA VAL A 37 -2.88 21.89 -19.07
C VAL A 37 -3.20 23.36 -19.31
N VAL A 38 -2.28 24.26 -18.97
CA VAL A 38 -2.49 25.71 -18.99
C VAL A 38 -1.42 26.36 -19.86
N ALA A 39 -1.84 27.17 -20.82
CA ALA A 39 -0.95 27.94 -21.67
C ALA A 39 -0.31 29.12 -20.92
N SER A 40 0.83 29.59 -21.42
CA SER A 40 1.63 30.66 -20.81
C SER A 40 0.82 31.93 -20.55
N GLU A 41 0.01 32.36 -21.52
CA GLU A 41 -0.83 33.57 -21.46
C GLU A 41 -2.00 33.47 -20.49
N ALA A 42 -2.41 32.26 -20.10
CA ALA A 42 -3.47 32.03 -19.13
C ALA A 42 -2.97 32.01 -17.68
N SER A 43 -1.67 31.88 -17.47
CA SER A 43 -1.05 31.77 -16.15
C SER A 43 -0.61 33.11 -15.57
N THR A 44 -0.72 33.27 -14.24
CA THR A 44 -0.13 34.39 -13.50
C THR A 44 1.40 34.41 -13.58
N THR A 45 2.01 33.28 -13.92
CA THR A 45 3.46 33.11 -14.02
C THR A 45 4.01 33.54 -15.39
N GLY A 46 3.15 33.67 -16.41
CA GLY A 46 3.57 33.91 -17.79
C GLY A 46 4.29 32.72 -18.44
N THR A 47 4.19 31.53 -17.83
CA THR A 47 4.77 30.27 -18.28
C THR A 47 3.72 29.16 -18.19
N PRO A 48 3.85 28.04 -18.93
CA PRO A 48 2.87 26.97 -18.88
C PRO A 48 2.74 26.34 -17.49
N ILE A 49 1.57 25.78 -17.20
CA ILE A 49 1.32 25.02 -15.97
C ILE A 49 0.69 23.66 -16.30
N LEU A 50 1.16 22.61 -15.64
CA LEU A 50 0.49 21.32 -15.55
C LEU A 50 -0.03 21.12 -14.13
N TRP A 51 -1.24 20.61 -13.98
CA TRP A 51 -1.80 20.18 -12.69
C TRP A 51 -2.26 18.73 -12.78
N LYS A 52 -1.97 17.96 -11.73
CA LYS A 52 -2.45 16.58 -11.56
C LYS A 52 -2.79 16.28 -10.11
N ASN A 53 -4.02 15.85 -9.84
CA ASN A 53 -4.35 15.00 -8.71
C ASN A 53 -4.23 13.54 -9.14
N ARG A 54 -3.29 12.81 -8.53
CA ARG A 54 -3.03 11.40 -8.83
C ARG A 54 -3.89 10.50 -7.96
N ASP A 55 -4.79 9.78 -8.60
CA ASP A 55 -5.70 8.83 -7.97
C ASP A 55 -5.30 7.40 -8.35
N THR A 56 -4.94 6.58 -7.35
CA THR A 56 -4.43 5.21 -7.52
C THR A 56 -4.65 4.36 -6.27
N PRO A 57 -4.76 3.02 -6.40
CA PRO A 57 -4.71 2.13 -5.24
C PRO A 57 -3.32 2.09 -4.58
N VAL A 58 -2.25 2.46 -5.28
CA VAL A 58 -0.88 2.49 -4.74
C VAL A 58 -0.61 3.83 -4.07
N LEU A 59 -0.99 3.95 -2.80
CA LEU A 59 -0.89 5.22 -2.07
C LEU A 59 0.56 5.64 -1.77
N SER A 60 1.51 4.70 -1.67
CA SER A 60 2.92 5.03 -1.43
C SER A 60 3.60 5.54 -2.69
N ASN A 61 3.87 6.85 -2.73
CA ASN A 61 4.47 7.54 -3.86
C ASN A 61 5.72 8.27 -3.40
N LYS A 62 6.69 8.41 -4.31
CA LYS A 62 7.93 9.13 -4.09
C LYS A 62 8.30 9.94 -5.32
N VAL A 63 9.17 10.93 -5.13
CA VAL A 63 9.82 11.62 -6.26
C VAL A 63 11.27 11.17 -6.32
N VAL A 64 11.68 10.62 -7.45
CA VAL A 64 13.07 10.20 -7.69
C VAL A 64 13.73 11.11 -8.73
N PHE A 65 15.01 11.41 -8.51
CA PHE A 65 15.88 12.01 -9.50
C PHE A 65 16.54 10.92 -10.32
N VAL A 66 16.45 11.02 -11.64
CA VAL A 66 17.04 10.08 -12.58
C VAL A 66 18.14 10.78 -13.37
N ASP A 67 19.38 10.34 -13.14
CA ASP A 67 20.57 10.82 -13.85
C ASP A 67 20.81 9.98 -15.11
N GLU A 68 20.11 10.34 -16.19
CA GLU A 68 20.24 9.67 -17.48
C GLU A 68 20.45 10.65 -18.64
N ALA A 69 20.95 10.14 -19.76
CA ALA A 69 21.12 10.90 -20.99
C ALA A 69 20.05 10.51 -22.03
N PRO A 70 19.61 11.44 -22.90
CA PRO A 70 20.10 12.81 -23.04
C PRO A 70 19.60 13.82 -22.00
N PHE A 71 18.57 13.50 -21.20
CA PHE A 71 18.05 14.41 -20.18
C PHE A 71 17.87 13.74 -18.83
N ALA A 72 18.45 14.35 -17.78
CA ALA A 72 18.10 14.03 -16.40
C ALA A 72 16.69 14.55 -16.06
N TYR A 73 16.01 13.90 -15.11
CA TYR A 73 14.62 14.26 -14.79
C TYR A 73 14.19 13.90 -13.36
N LEU A 74 13.16 14.61 -12.89
CA LEU A 74 12.38 14.27 -11.69
C LEU A 74 11.17 13.44 -12.09
N CYS A 75 10.92 12.36 -11.36
CA CYS A 75 9.88 11.39 -11.64
C CYS A 75 9.03 11.12 -10.40
N LEU A 76 7.73 11.44 -10.46
CA LEU A 76 6.76 10.94 -9.50
C LEU A 76 6.47 9.47 -9.79
N ALA A 77 6.92 8.59 -8.90
CA ALA A 77 6.85 7.13 -9.05
C ALA A 77 6.08 6.49 -7.89
N ASN A 78 5.61 5.26 -8.11
CA ASN A 78 5.23 4.38 -6.99
C ASN A 78 6.48 4.07 -6.18
N ALA A 79 6.39 3.97 -4.84
CA ALA A 79 7.56 3.85 -3.98
C ALA A 79 8.43 2.60 -4.25
N ARG A 80 7.82 1.55 -4.82
CA ARG A 80 8.47 0.30 -5.24
C ARG A 80 9.24 0.38 -6.56
N ALA A 81 8.94 1.38 -7.38
CA ALA A 81 9.58 1.59 -8.67
C ALA A 81 10.73 2.60 -8.52
N ASP A 82 11.80 2.18 -7.83
CA ASP A 82 12.95 3.02 -7.50
C ASP A 82 13.78 3.48 -8.71
N SER A 83 13.75 2.73 -9.82
CA SER A 83 14.50 3.05 -11.04
C SER A 83 14.08 4.33 -11.76
N GLY A 84 12.90 4.88 -11.49
CA GLY A 84 12.35 6.02 -12.24
C GLY A 84 12.04 5.73 -13.72
N ARG A 85 11.96 4.44 -14.11
CA ARG A 85 11.58 3.98 -15.46
C ARG A 85 10.07 3.91 -15.70
N SER A 86 9.27 4.28 -14.69
CA SER A 86 7.83 4.43 -14.79
C SER A 86 7.41 5.65 -13.98
N CYS A 87 6.96 6.70 -14.67
CA CYS A 87 6.62 8.00 -14.07
C CYS A 87 5.15 8.34 -14.26
N PHE A 88 4.55 9.02 -13.29
CA PHE A 88 3.16 9.46 -13.36
C PHE A 88 3.00 10.99 -13.33
N ALA A 89 4.12 11.69 -13.20
CA ALA A 89 4.31 13.11 -13.48
C ALA A 89 5.83 13.34 -13.50
N GLY A 90 6.32 14.35 -14.21
CA GLY A 90 7.73 14.67 -14.15
C GLY A 90 8.13 15.92 -14.91
N LEU A 91 9.38 16.32 -14.70
CA LEU A 91 10.03 17.49 -15.30
C LEU A 91 11.48 17.09 -15.61
N ASN A 92 11.98 17.42 -16.79
CA ASN A 92 13.36 17.16 -17.17
C ASN A 92 14.22 18.44 -17.23
N GLU A 93 15.54 18.27 -17.34
CA GLU A 93 16.50 19.38 -17.37
C GLU A 93 16.40 20.27 -18.62
N ALA A 94 15.64 19.83 -19.63
CA ALA A 94 15.36 20.63 -20.82
C ALA A 94 14.15 21.57 -20.61
N GLY A 95 13.47 21.49 -19.47
CA GLY A 95 12.24 22.22 -19.19
C GLY A 95 10.99 21.61 -19.82
N PHE A 96 11.06 20.34 -20.25
CA PHE A 96 9.90 19.57 -20.70
C PHE A 96 9.24 18.87 -19.51
N ALA A 97 7.94 19.05 -19.37
CA ALA A 97 7.15 18.47 -18.30
C ALA A 97 6.02 17.61 -18.85
N ILE A 98 5.64 16.59 -18.09
CA ILE A 98 4.61 15.64 -18.48
C ILE A 98 3.76 15.19 -17.28
N ILE A 99 2.46 15.02 -17.52
CA ILE A 99 1.48 14.42 -16.62
C ILE A 99 0.51 13.56 -17.43
N ASN A 100 -0.27 12.70 -16.77
CA ASN A 100 -1.28 11.91 -17.47
C ASN A 100 -2.56 11.59 -16.66
N THR A 101 -3.62 11.19 -17.37
CA THR A 101 -4.78 10.46 -16.85
C THR A 101 -5.08 9.26 -17.76
N VAL A 102 -5.65 8.18 -17.23
CA VAL A 102 -6.15 7.07 -18.07
C VAL A 102 -7.43 7.49 -18.80
N ALA A 103 -7.61 7.13 -20.06
CA ALA A 103 -8.80 7.45 -20.86
C ALA A 103 -9.62 6.18 -21.15
N TYR A 104 -10.73 5.95 -20.42
CA TYR A 104 -11.45 4.67 -20.53
C TYR A 104 -12.32 4.52 -21.78
N ASN A 105 -12.51 5.59 -22.55
CA ASN A 105 -13.38 5.62 -23.73
C ASN A 105 -12.61 5.65 -25.06
N VAL A 106 -11.32 5.31 -25.07
CA VAL A 106 -10.57 5.11 -26.32
C VAL A 106 -10.50 3.62 -26.70
N PRO A 107 -10.37 3.26 -27.99
CA PRO A 107 -10.48 1.87 -28.43
C PRO A 107 -9.41 0.94 -27.83
N GLU A 108 -9.85 -0.24 -27.36
CA GLU A 108 -8.99 -1.36 -27.01
C GLU A 108 -9.19 -2.53 -27.99
N LEU A 109 -8.09 -3.09 -28.50
CA LEU A 109 -8.12 -4.27 -29.36
C LEU A 109 -7.53 -5.46 -28.61
N ALA A 110 -8.21 -6.60 -28.72
CA ALA A 110 -7.78 -7.83 -28.06
C ALA A 110 -6.39 -8.28 -28.54
N GLY A 111 -5.50 -8.56 -27.58
CA GLY A 111 -4.13 -9.03 -27.84
C GLY A 111 -3.08 -7.93 -27.91
N GLU A 112 -3.44 -6.68 -27.64
CA GLU A 112 -2.50 -5.58 -27.52
C GLU A 112 -2.00 -5.37 -26.11
N VAL A 113 -0.85 -4.73 -25.99
CA VAL A 113 -0.32 -4.27 -24.71
C VAL A 113 -1.13 -3.05 -24.25
N ASN A 114 -1.40 -2.98 -22.94
CA ASN A 114 -2.05 -1.86 -22.23
C ASN A 114 -1.19 -1.45 -21.02
N ASP A 115 -1.63 -0.42 -20.27
CA ASP A 115 -1.05 0.02 -18.99
C ASP A 115 0.45 0.37 -19.03
N ARG A 116 0.92 1.00 -20.11
CA ARG A 116 2.32 1.46 -20.26
C ARG A 116 2.48 2.98 -20.19
N GLU A 117 1.47 3.71 -19.73
CA GLU A 117 1.52 5.17 -19.61
C GLU A 117 2.64 5.66 -18.69
N GLY A 118 3.04 4.85 -17.70
CA GLY A 118 4.21 5.13 -16.86
C GLY A 118 5.53 5.10 -17.63
N ILE A 119 5.68 4.12 -18.53
CA ILE A 119 6.89 3.93 -19.36
C ILE A 119 6.96 5.01 -20.43
N ILE A 120 5.84 5.31 -21.08
CA ILE A 120 5.72 6.40 -22.07
C ILE A 120 6.22 7.72 -21.48
N GLN A 121 5.80 8.04 -20.24
CA GLN A 121 6.23 9.26 -19.57
C GLN A 121 7.73 9.28 -19.25
N ALA A 122 8.28 8.18 -18.74
CA ALA A 122 9.70 8.09 -18.43
C ALA A 122 10.57 8.22 -19.69
N ASP A 123 10.17 7.57 -20.79
CA ASP A 123 10.88 7.69 -22.07
C ASP A 123 10.78 9.09 -22.67
N ALA A 124 9.62 9.74 -22.56
CA ALA A 124 9.45 11.13 -22.98
C ALA A 124 10.33 12.08 -22.16
N LEU A 125 10.33 11.96 -20.82
CA LEU A 125 11.19 12.76 -19.94
C LEU A 125 12.68 12.60 -20.27
N ARG A 126 13.11 11.38 -20.60
CA ARG A 126 14.50 11.10 -20.95
C ARG A 126 14.89 11.64 -22.32
N THR A 127 13.96 11.81 -23.26
CA THR A 127 14.29 12.03 -24.69
C THR A 127 13.75 13.31 -25.32
N CYS A 128 12.68 13.89 -24.80
CA CYS A 128 11.98 15.02 -25.40
C CYS A 128 12.44 16.35 -24.78
N ARG A 129 12.62 17.37 -25.64
CA ARG A 129 12.85 18.76 -25.22
C ARG A 129 11.62 19.63 -25.45
N THR A 130 10.83 19.31 -26.47
CA THR A 130 9.68 20.10 -26.91
C THR A 130 8.40 19.26 -27.00
N VAL A 131 7.25 19.92 -27.00
CA VAL A 131 5.94 19.30 -27.28
C VAL A 131 5.97 18.59 -28.65
N ASP A 132 6.66 19.15 -29.63
CA ASP A 132 6.82 18.54 -30.96
C ASP A 132 7.73 17.30 -30.94
N ASP A 133 8.72 17.24 -30.05
CA ASP A 133 9.52 16.02 -29.85
C ASP A 133 8.65 14.90 -29.31
N PHE A 134 7.74 15.23 -28.37
CA PHE A 134 6.80 14.25 -27.83
C PHE A 134 5.82 13.74 -28.88
N GLN A 135 5.32 14.61 -29.75
CA GLN A 135 4.51 14.18 -30.89
C GLN A 135 5.29 13.20 -31.80
N ARG A 136 6.55 13.53 -32.14
CA ARG A 136 7.41 12.65 -32.94
C ARG A 136 7.73 11.33 -32.24
N TYR A 137 7.88 11.35 -30.92
CA TYR A 137 8.00 10.15 -30.10
C TYR A 137 6.76 9.26 -30.25
N LEU A 138 5.55 9.81 -30.14
CA LEU A 138 4.31 9.04 -30.32
C LEU A 138 4.23 8.46 -31.74
N GLU A 139 4.44 9.29 -32.77
CA GLU A 139 4.43 8.86 -34.19
C GLU A 139 5.38 7.69 -34.46
N ALA A 140 6.55 7.67 -33.81
CA ALA A 140 7.55 6.62 -33.97
C ALA A 140 7.21 5.32 -33.22
N ASN A 141 6.34 5.38 -32.20
CA ASN A 141 6.04 4.25 -31.31
C ASN A 141 4.59 3.74 -31.44
N LEU A 142 3.77 4.30 -32.33
CA LEU A 142 2.43 3.77 -32.61
C LEU A 142 2.49 2.30 -33.02
N GLY A 143 1.57 1.52 -32.47
CA GLY A 143 1.42 0.09 -32.70
C GLY A 143 0.92 -0.65 -31.45
N PRO A 144 0.69 -1.97 -31.57
CA PRO A 144 0.11 -2.80 -30.51
C PRO A 144 0.99 -2.93 -29.24
N GLU A 145 2.22 -2.43 -29.28
CA GLU A 145 3.19 -2.49 -28.17
C GLU A 145 3.29 -1.17 -27.38
N LEU A 146 2.65 -0.09 -27.84
CA LEU A 146 2.72 1.21 -27.19
C LEU A 146 2.15 1.16 -25.77
N GLY A 147 1.00 0.49 -25.61
CA GLY A 147 0.26 0.45 -24.34
C GLY A 147 -0.32 1.79 -23.93
N GLY A 148 -0.73 2.59 -24.91
CA GLY A 148 -1.37 3.88 -24.71
C GLY A 148 -2.88 3.74 -24.55
N GLN A 149 -3.40 4.22 -23.41
CA GLN A 149 -4.83 4.42 -23.16
C GLN A 149 -4.99 5.64 -22.23
N THR A 150 -4.56 6.80 -22.68
CA THR A 150 -4.26 7.89 -21.75
C THR A 150 -4.35 9.26 -22.39
N ASN A 151 -4.77 10.24 -21.59
CA ASN A 151 -4.58 11.64 -21.89
C ASN A 151 -3.25 12.08 -21.27
N ILE A 152 -2.35 12.65 -22.06
CA ILE A 152 -1.02 13.08 -21.64
C ILE A 152 -0.93 14.60 -21.83
N GLY A 153 -0.79 15.33 -20.72
CA GLY A 153 -0.53 16.76 -20.73
C GLY A 153 0.96 17.03 -20.73
N VAL A 154 1.44 17.88 -21.64
CA VAL A 154 2.84 18.27 -21.73
C VAL A 154 2.99 19.78 -21.86
N PHE A 155 4.13 20.30 -21.40
CA PHE A 155 4.65 21.58 -21.85
C PHE A 155 6.15 21.52 -22.11
N ASP A 156 6.67 22.54 -22.77
CA ASP A 156 8.10 22.78 -22.93
C ASP A 156 8.54 24.20 -22.53
N ALA A 157 9.86 24.40 -22.50
CA ALA A 157 10.49 25.68 -22.16
C ALA A 157 10.24 26.79 -23.19
N ASP A 158 9.82 26.44 -24.40
CA ASP A 158 9.49 27.41 -25.47
C ASP A 158 8.05 27.94 -25.32
N GLY A 159 7.31 27.46 -24.32
CA GLY A 159 5.95 27.89 -23.99
C GLY A 159 4.86 27.06 -24.66
N GLY A 160 5.22 26.01 -25.39
CA GLY A 160 4.28 25.04 -25.94
C GLY A 160 3.58 24.29 -24.82
N ALA A 161 2.26 24.14 -24.90
CA ALA A 161 1.46 23.41 -23.92
C ALA A 161 0.29 22.70 -24.60
N ALA A 162 0.22 21.38 -24.49
CA ALA A 162 -0.76 20.58 -25.21
C ALA A 162 -1.23 19.35 -24.41
N LEU A 163 -2.43 18.90 -24.73
CA LEU A 163 -2.98 17.61 -24.31
C LEU A 163 -2.95 16.64 -25.50
N PHE A 164 -2.40 15.45 -25.29
CA PHE A 164 -2.44 14.35 -26.25
C PHE A 164 -3.40 13.28 -25.76
N GLU A 165 -4.43 12.96 -26.54
CA GLU A 165 -5.32 11.84 -26.29
C GLU A 165 -4.78 10.63 -27.06
N VAL A 166 -4.15 9.68 -26.36
CA VAL A 166 -3.32 8.63 -26.95
C VAL A 166 -3.97 7.26 -26.84
N HIS A 167 -4.00 6.54 -27.96
CA HIS A 167 -4.29 5.11 -28.02
C HIS A 167 -3.22 4.39 -28.86
N ASN A 168 -3.20 3.05 -28.87
CA ASN A 168 -2.14 2.28 -29.54
C ASN A 168 -1.94 2.61 -31.03
N HIS A 169 -2.98 3.05 -31.74
CA HIS A 169 -2.95 3.27 -33.20
C HIS A 169 -3.05 4.73 -33.62
N GLY A 170 -3.04 5.66 -32.67
CA GLY A 170 -3.21 7.07 -32.98
C GLY A 170 -3.21 7.95 -31.75
N PHE A 171 -3.16 9.25 -32.01
CA PHE A 171 -3.33 10.25 -30.98
C PHE A 171 -4.00 11.50 -31.57
N GLU A 172 -4.68 12.26 -30.72
CA GLU A 172 -5.15 13.60 -31.02
C GLU A 172 -4.39 14.62 -30.17
N ARG A 173 -3.86 15.67 -30.79
CA ARG A 173 -3.20 16.78 -30.11
C ARG A 173 -4.16 17.96 -30.00
N ILE A 174 -4.30 18.50 -28.79
CA ILE A 174 -5.11 19.67 -28.50
C ILE A 174 -4.22 20.69 -27.79
N ASP A 175 -3.89 21.78 -28.47
CA ASP A 175 -3.07 22.85 -27.89
C ASP A 175 -3.90 23.70 -26.91
N ALA A 176 -3.33 24.00 -25.76
CA ALA A 176 -4.01 24.77 -24.71
C ALA A 176 -4.22 26.24 -25.12
N ALA A 177 -3.28 26.79 -25.90
CA ALA A 177 -3.32 28.17 -26.41
C ALA A 177 -4.48 28.39 -27.41
N ASP A 178 -4.93 27.33 -28.09
CA ASP A 178 -6.06 27.39 -29.02
C ASP A 178 -7.42 27.42 -28.30
N GLN A 179 -7.44 27.17 -26.99
CA GLN A 179 -8.66 27.23 -26.21
C GLN A 179 -9.01 28.69 -25.86
N PRO A 180 -10.29 29.10 -25.92
CA PRO A 180 -10.69 30.46 -25.55
C PRO A 180 -10.28 30.90 -24.14
N SER A 181 -10.16 29.94 -23.21
CA SER A 181 -9.72 30.16 -21.84
C SER A 181 -8.21 30.01 -21.64
N GLY A 182 -7.48 29.53 -22.65
CA GLY A 182 -6.05 29.21 -22.58
C GLY A 182 -5.70 28.01 -21.68
N TYR A 183 -6.67 27.14 -21.38
CA TYR A 183 -6.44 25.92 -20.60
C TYR A 183 -7.36 24.77 -21.00
N LEU A 184 -6.94 23.55 -20.69
CA LEU A 184 -7.66 22.29 -20.87
C LEU A 184 -7.74 21.57 -19.52
N VAL A 185 -8.95 21.38 -19.00
CA VAL A 185 -9.20 20.48 -17.85
C VAL A 185 -9.44 19.08 -18.38
N ASN A 186 -8.99 18.04 -17.70
CA ASN A 186 -9.23 16.66 -18.12
C ASN A 186 -9.40 15.69 -16.94
N THR A 187 -10.14 14.61 -17.16
CA THR A 187 -10.24 13.49 -16.21
C THR A 187 -10.06 12.17 -16.97
N ASN A 188 -10.88 11.16 -16.75
CA ASN A 188 -10.63 9.81 -17.23
C ASN A 188 -11.38 9.45 -18.49
N PHE A 189 -11.45 10.41 -19.39
CA PHE A 189 -12.00 10.26 -20.72
C PHE A 189 -11.20 11.11 -21.69
N ALA A 190 -11.18 10.68 -22.94
CA ALA A 190 -10.72 11.44 -24.10
C ALA A 190 -11.95 12.10 -24.76
N ARG A 191 -11.79 13.31 -25.28
CA ARG A 191 -12.81 14.02 -26.07
C ARG A 191 -13.02 13.36 -27.44
N SER A 192 -11.98 12.71 -27.95
CA SER A 192 -11.97 11.93 -29.19
C SER A 192 -12.56 10.52 -29.02
N GLY A 193 -12.76 10.08 -27.77
CA GLY A 193 -13.30 8.78 -27.44
C GLY A 193 -14.82 8.68 -27.57
N GLU A 194 -15.38 7.53 -27.22
CA GLU A 194 -16.83 7.31 -27.24
C GLU A 194 -17.52 8.13 -26.13
N ASP A 195 -18.56 8.89 -26.51
CA ASP A 195 -19.28 9.77 -25.60
C ASP A 195 -20.01 8.96 -24.51
N GLY A 196 -19.72 9.26 -23.24
CA GLY A 196 -20.40 8.66 -22.08
C GLY A 196 -19.79 7.35 -21.57
N GLU A 197 -18.83 6.78 -22.29
CA GLU A 197 -18.15 5.53 -21.91
C GLU A 197 -16.85 5.77 -21.11
N GLY A 198 -16.59 7.02 -20.71
CA GLY A 198 -15.43 7.39 -19.89
C GLY A 198 -15.74 7.44 -18.40
N GLU A 199 -14.77 7.89 -17.59
CA GLU A 199 -14.94 8.02 -16.15
C GLU A 199 -14.60 9.43 -15.64
N GLY A 200 -15.08 9.77 -14.44
CA GLY A 200 -14.68 11.01 -13.76
C GLY A 200 -15.44 12.27 -14.16
N TYR A 201 -16.57 12.15 -14.85
CA TYR A 201 -17.38 13.30 -15.30
C TYR A 201 -17.74 14.29 -14.18
N ILE A 202 -18.04 13.81 -12.97
CA ILE A 202 -18.35 14.65 -11.80
C ILE A 202 -17.14 15.53 -11.43
N ARG A 203 -15.95 14.94 -11.41
CA ARG A 203 -14.69 15.67 -11.14
C ARG A 203 -14.36 16.63 -12.27
N PHE A 204 -14.61 16.25 -13.52
CA PHE A 204 -14.41 17.12 -14.67
C PHE A 204 -15.30 18.36 -14.59
N GLU A 205 -16.58 18.19 -14.28
CA GLU A 205 -17.51 19.30 -14.08
C GLU A 205 -17.03 20.21 -12.95
N ARG A 206 -16.66 19.62 -11.81
CA ARG A 206 -16.18 20.37 -10.64
C ARG A 206 -14.89 21.14 -10.92
N ALA A 207 -13.90 20.48 -11.52
CA ALA A 207 -12.64 21.12 -11.89
C ALA A 207 -12.87 22.25 -12.91
N SER A 208 -13.77 22.04 -13.88
CA SER A 208 -14.15 23.08 -14.83
C SER A 208 -14.84 24.27 -14.16
N GLU A 209 -15.67 24.06 -13.13
CA GLU A 209 -16.23 25.15 -12.33
C GLU A 209 -15.16 25.95 -11.61
N LEU A 210 -14.21 25.26 -10.98
CA LEU A 210 -13.09 25.89 -10.27
C LEU A 210 -12.24 26.74 -11.23
N PHE A 211 -11.86 26.20 -12.38
CA PHE A 211 -11.08 26.94 -13.38
C PHE A 211 -11.82 28.17 -13.94
N ARG A 212 -13.15 28.13 -14.03
CA ARG A 212 -13.99 29.28 -14.42
C ARG A 212 -13.99 30.41 -13.38
N THR A 213 -13.52 30.18 -12.15
CA THR A 213 -13.39 31.23 -11.13
C THR A 213 -12.16 32.11 -11.35
N PHE A 214 -11.17 31.66 -12.11
CA PHE A 214 -10.02 32.49 -12.47
C PHE A 214 -10.41 33.58 -13.46
N PRO A 215 -9.92 34.82 -13.27
CA PRO A 215 -9.99 35.81 -14.34
C PRO A 215 -9.10 35.38 -15.53
N PRO A 216 -9.34 35.89 -16.74
CA PRO A 216 -8.44 35.65 -17.89
C PRO A 216 -6.99 36.01 -17.54
N GLY A 217 -6.04 35.11 -17.82
CA GLY A 217 -4.62 35.29 -17.44
C GLY A 217 -4.32 35.11 -15.94
N GLY A 218 -5.31 34.65 -15.16
CA GLY A 218 -5.25 34.59 -13.70
C GLY A 218 -5.05 33.21 -13.12
N VAL A 219 -4.68 32.19 -13.92
CA VAL A 219 -4.49 30.83 -13.39
C VAL A 219 -3.23 30.79 -12.52
N ASP A 220 -3.45 30.57 -11.22
CA ASP A 220 -2.43 30.65 -10.19
C ASP A 220 -2.10 29.24 -9.64
N PRO A 221 -0.82 28.81 -9.66
CA PRO A 221 -0.41 27.50 -9.16
C PRO A 221 -0.63 27.31 -7.65
N GLU A 222 -0.48 28.37 -6.84
CA GLU A 222 -0.72 28.32 -5.39
C GLU A 222 -2.20 28.05 -5.14
N VAL A 223 -3.10 28.74 -5.85
CA VAL A 223 -4.56 28.52 -5.74
C VAL A 223 -4.95 27.09 -6.15
N ILE A 224 -4.33 26.53 -7.18
CA ILE A 224 -4.57 25.15 -7.60
C ILE A 224 -4.19 24.16 -6.50
N LEU A 225 -3.03 24.33 -5.86
CA LEU A 225 -2.61 23.45 -4.77
C LEU A 225 -3.47 23.67 -3.52
N HIS A 226 -3.59 24.91 -3.04
CA HIS A 226 -4.33 25.28 -1.84
C HIS A 226 -5.81 24.86 -1.89
N ASN A 227 -6.47 25.06 -3.04
CA ASN A 227 -7.92 24.93 -3.13
C ASN A 227 -8.36 23.78 -4.03
N PHE A 228 -7.83 23.67 -5.24
CA PHE A 228 -8.40 22.76 -6.24
C PHE A 228 -8.00 21.32 -5.94
N SER A 229 -6.74 21.11 -5.57
CA SER A 229 -6.21 19.79 -5.22
C SER A 229 -6.86 19.22 -3.96
N ARG A 230 -7.43 20.08 -3.12
CA ARG A 230 -8.11 19.77 -1.85
C ARG A 230 -9.63 19.90 -1.94
N ASP A 231 -10.18 20.05 -3.15
CA ASP A 231 -11.61 20.32 -3.34
C ASP A 231 -12.44 19.12 -2.93
N LEU A 232 -13.23 19.36 -1.89
CA LEU A 232 -14.21 18.45 -1.34
C LEU A 232 -15.62 18.88 -1.72
N ARG A 233 -15.89 19.63 -2.80
CA ARG A 233 -17.28 19.94 -3.20
C ARG A 233 -17.79 18.93 -4.23
N HIS A 234 -19.02 18.47 -4.05
CA HIS A 234 -19.69 17.61 -5.02
C HIS A 234 -20.75 18.40 -5.80
N PRO A 235 -20.68 18.48 -7.15
CA PRO A 235 -21.61 19.30 -7.96
C PRO A 235 -23.10 19.02 -7.72
N PHE A 236 -23.46 17.77 -7.41
CA PHE A 236 -24.85 17.35 -7.24
C PHE A 236 -25.35 17.27 -5.78
N LEU A 237 -24.47 17.46 -4.79
CA LEU A 237 -24.84 17.32 -3.37
C LEU A 237 -24.79 18.67 -2.67
N ASP A 238 -25.78 18.93 -1.82
CA ASP A 238 -25.84 20.10 -0.95
C ASP A 238 -25.27 19.74 0.44
N ASP A 239 -23.97 19.47 0.47
CA ASP A 239 -23.24 19.09 1.67
C ASP A 239 -22.13 20.13 2.00
N PRO A 240 -21.60 20.15 3.24
CA PRO A 240 -20.76 21.25 3.71
C PRO A 240 -19.34 21.28 3.11
N GLY A 241 -19.03 20.40 2.16
CA GLY A 241 -17.69 20.05 1.68
C GLY A 241 -16.77 21.16 1.15
N GLN A 242 -17.14 22.44 1.23
CA GLN A 242 -16.15 23.52 1.00
C GLN A 242 -16.41 24.82 1.76
N GLY A 243 -17.41 24.85 2.64
CA GLY A 243 -17.89 26.08 3.28
C GLY A 243 -18.31 25.91 4.73
N GLY A 244 -18.03 24.75 5.33
CA GLY A 244 -18.41 24.47 6.71
C GLY A 244 -17.35 24.81 7.74
N GLY A 245 -16.05 24.79 7.43
CA GLY A 245 -14.93 24.74 8.39
C GLY A 245 -15.17 25.45 9.71
N ALA A 246 -15.03 26.78 9.76
CA ALA A 246 -15.26 27.59 10.96
C ALA A 246 -16.71 27.61 11.49
N GLU A 247 -17.69 27.11 10.74
CA GLU A 247 -19.10 27.00 11.14
C GLU A 247 -19.49 25.58 11.63
N LEU A 248 -18.62 24.58 11.42
CA LEU A 248 -18.88 23.20 11.79
C LEU A 248 -18.84 23.05 13.31
N PRO A 249 -19.74 22.23 13.89
CA PRO A 249 -19.65 21.91 15.30
C PRO A 249 -18.39 21.08 15.56
N PRO A 250 -17.70 21.30 16.70
CA PRO A 250 -16.55 20.50 17.12
C PRO A 250 -16.97 19.06 17.48
N ARG A 251 -18.23 18.86 17.90
CA ARG A 251 -18.87 17.57 18.13
C ARG A 251 -20.39 17.67 17.96
N PRO A 252 -21.08 16.60 17.54
CA PRO A 252 -20.52 15.32 17.06
C PRO A 252 -19.83 15.46 15.69
N PRO A 253 -19.03 14.46 15.25
CA PRO A 253 -18.37 14.47 13.94
C PRO A 253 -19.32 14.68 12.76
N VAL A 254 -18.87 15.45 11.75
CA VAL A 254 -19.61 15.66 10.50
C VAL A 254 -18.96 14.87 9.37
N TRP A 255 -19.65 13.82 8.93
CA TRP A 255 -19.17 12.91 7.90
C TRP A 255 -19.66 13.29 6.51
N ILE A 256 -18.77 13.23 5.52
CA ILE A 256 -19.15 13.30 4.10
C ILE A 256 -18.53 12.14 3.32
N ASN A 257 -19.21 11.68 2.27
CA ASN A 257 -18.65 10.74 1.32
C ASN A 257 -17.84 11.48 0.25
N THR A 258 -16.60 11.07 0.04
CA THR A 258 -15.62 11.74 -0.83
C THR A 258 -15.27 10.97 -2.10
N ARG A 259 -15.89 9.81 -2.35
CA ARG A 259 -15.55 8.92 -3.47
C ARG A 259 -15.51 9.60 -4.85
N ASP A 260 -16.49 10.48 -5.08
CA ASP A 260 -16.72 11.14 -6.37
C ASP A 260 -16.22 12.59 -6.42
N ARG A 261 -15.38 12.99 -5.46
CA ARG A 261 -14.80 14.35 -5.35
C ARG A 261 -13.38 14.40 -5.94
N ILE A 262 -12.82 15.60 -6.09
CA ILE A 262 -11.46 15.77 -6.62
C ILE A 262 -10.42 15.23 -5.64
N ASP A 263 -10.51 15.62 -4.36
CA ASP A 263 -9.76 15.00 -3.27
C ASP A 263 -10.59 13.85 -2.64
N ARG A 264 -9.99 12.67 -2.54
CA ARG A 264 -10.69 11.44 -2.18
C ARG A 264 -9.76 10.36 -1.60
N PRO A 265 -10.30 9.23 -1.09
CA PRO A 265 -9.51 8.26 -0.31
C PRO A 265 -8.35 7.63 -1.07
N PHE A 266 -8.36 7.67 -2.38
CA PHE A 266 -7.33 7.10 -3.24
C PHE A 266 -6.50 8.17 -3.98
N THR A 267 -6.65 9.44 -3.60
CA THR A 267 -5.69 10.49 -3.98
C THR A 267 -4.39 10.24 -3.22
N ALA A 268 -3.34 9.91 -3.96
CA ALA A 268 -2.03 9.51 -3.43
C ALA A 268 -1.01 10.65 -3.46
N SER A 269 -1.22 11.64 -4.33
CA SER A 269 -0.38 12.83 -4.44
C SER A 269 -1.07 13.89 -5.29
N ALA A 270 -0.66 15.16 -5.16
CA ALA A 270 -0.98 16.19 -6.14
C ALA A 270 0.31 16.88 -6.61
N ALA A 271 0.39 17.18 -7.91
CA ALA A 271 1.52 17.84 -8.53
C ALA A 271 1.06 19.06 -9.32
N VAL A 272 1.81 20.15 -9.19
CA VAL A 272 1.73 21.31 -10.09
C VAL A 272 3.12 21.59 -10.63
N ILE A 273 3.27 21.55 -11.95
CA ILE A 273 4.54 21.82 -12.63
C ILE A 273 4.42 23.19 -13.29
N VAL A 274 5.34 24.08 -12.98
CA VAL A 274 5.38 25.46 -13.50
C VAL A 274 6.61 25.61 -14.39
N GLY A 275 6.40 26.09 -15.62
CA GLY A 275 7.48 26.34 -16.56
C GLY A 275 8.51 27.36 -16.05
N GLY A 276 9.76 27.20 -16.50
CA GLY A 276 10.86 28.12 -16.19
C GLY A 276 10.91 29.30 -17.15
N ASN A 277 11.69 30.32 -16.80
CA ASN A 277 12.03 31.45 -17.66
C ASN A 277 13.43 32.00 -17.31
N GLU A 278 13.84 33.14 -17.91
CA GLU A 278 15.16 33.74 -17.63
C GLU A 278 15.38 34.16 -16.16
N GLU A 279 14.32 34.29 -15.38
CA GLU A 279 14.36 34.74 -13.99
C GLU A 279 14.29 33.61 -12.96
N ARG A 280 13.68 32.47 -13.32
CA ARG A 280 13.49 31.33 -12.42
C ARG A 280 13.50 29.98 -13.17
N PRO A 281 14.03 28.91 -12.56
CA PRO A 281 13.97 27.56 -13.13
C PRO A 281 12.52 27.01 -13.15
N ALA A 282 12.30 26.00 -13.98
CA ALA A 282 11.05 25.25 -13.95
C ALA A 282 10.93 24.53 -12.61
N THR A 283 9.74 24.54 -12.00
CA THR A 283 9.53 24.05 -10.64
C THR A 283 8.45 22.98 -10.61
N LEU A 284 8.77 21.81 -10.04
CA LEU A 284 7.81 20.77 -9.71
C LEU A 284 7.37 20.94 -8.25
N TRP A 285 6.13 21.36 -8.04
CA TRP A 285 5.49 21.36 -6.72
C TRP A 285 4.79 20.02 -6.49
N ILE A 286 5.11 19.34 -5.40
CA ILE A 286 4.52 18.04 -5.04
C ILE A 286 3.92 18.06 -3.64
N ILE A 287 2.71 17.55 -3.50
CA ILE A 287 2.11 17.16 -2.21
C ILE A 287 2.24 15.63 -2.07
N PRO A 288 3.06 15.11 -1.13
CA PRO A 288 3.28 13.68 -0.95
C PRO A 288 2.20 13.03 -0.09
N GLY A 289 1.08 12.65 -0.70
CA GLY A 289 -0.07 12.05 -0.03
C GLY A 289 -1.42 12.63 -0.48
N GLU A 290 -2.50 12.30 0.23
CA GLU A 290 -3.80 12.97 0.03
C GLU A 290 -3.62 14.47 0.32
N PRO A 291 -3.97 15.38 -0.60
CA PRO A 291 -3.74 16.82 -0.45
C PRO A 291 -4.22 17.41 0.87
N LEU A 292 -5.29 16.87 1.47
CA LEU A 292 -5.76 17.28 2.81
C LEU A 292 -4.81 16.95 3.97
N THR A 293 -3.78 16.12 3.75
CA THR A 293 -2.97 15.50 4.81
C THR A 293 -1.47 15.84 4.70
N ALA A 294 -1.09 16.62 3.69
CA ALA A 294 0.29 17.01 3.42
C ALA A 294 0.34 18.42 2.78
N ALA A 295 1.55 18.97 2.64
CA ALA A 295 1.79 20.28 2.03
C ALA A 295 2.76 20.18 0.85
N ALA A 296 2.72 21.19 -0.02
CA ALA A 296 3.48 21.28 -1.25
C ALA A 296 4.95 21.57 -0.99
N ILE A 297 5.82 20.85 -1.69
CA ILE A 297 7.28 20.98 -1.65
C ILE A 297 7.76 21.32 -3.06
N PRO A 298 8.58 22.37 -3.24
CA PRO A 298 9.15 22.71 -4.54
C PRO A 298 10.41 21.88 -4.80
N LEU A 299 10.52 21.36 -6.02
CA LEU A 299 11.64 20.53 -6.48
C LEU A 299 12.18 21.05 -7.81
N TRP A 300 13.50 20.92 -7.99
CA TRP A 300 14.21 21.36 -9.19
C TRP A 300 15.11 20.25 -9.72
N VAL A 301 15.06 20.01 -11.03
CA VAL A 301 15.89 18.99 -11.70
C VAL A 301 17.36 19.37 -11.60
N GLU A 302 17.64 20.67 -11.68
CA GLU A 302 18.97 21.26 -11.59
C GLU A 302 19.68 20.96 -10.27
N SER A 303 18.94 20.61 -9.20
CA SER A 303 19.54 20.21 -7.92
C SER A 303 20.32 18.89 -7.99
N GLY A 304 20.03 18.04 -8.99
CA GLY A 304 20.67 16.74 -9.16
C GLY A 304 20.29 15.70 -8.11
N ARG A 305 19.26 15.95 -7.29
CA ARG A 305 18.81 15.03 -6.22
C ARG A 305 17.34 15.25 -5.85
N SER A 306 16.75 14.29 -5.16
CA SER A 306 15.44 14.45 -4.50
C SER A 306 15.63 14.44 -2.98
N PRO A 307 14.78 15.15 -2.21
CA PRO A 307 14.87 15.13 -0.75
C PRO A 307 14.74 13.72 -0.18
N ALA A 308 15.49 13.41 0.88
CA ALA A 308 15.45 12.08 1.50
C ALA A 308 14.05 11.77 2.03
N ALA A 309 13.41 12.75 2.67
CA ALA A 309 12.06 12.65 3.20
C ALA A 309 10.98 12.31 2.13
N LEU A 310 11.27 12.54 0.84
CA LEU A 310 10.40 12.26 -0.30
C LEU A 310 10.78 11.00 -1.09
N SER A 311 11.98 10.44 -0.90
CA SER A 311 12.57 9.46 -1.82
C SER A 311 13.14 8.19 -1.16
N GLU A 312 13.39 8.23 0.15
CA GLU A 312 14.06 7.14 0.87
C GLU A 312 13.11 5.97 1.16
N GLY A 313 13.44 4.79 0.61
CA GLY A 313 12.72 3.54 0.87
C GLY A 313 11.34 3.41 0.21
N GLU A 314 10.61 2.35 0.58
CA GLU A 314 9.22 2.14 0.14
C GLU A 314 8.20 2.93 0.98
N ARG A 315 8.63 3.45 2.13
CA ARG A 315 7.80 4.21 3.08
C ARG A 315 8.52 5.52 3.41
N ALA A 316 8.54 6.44 2.45
CA ALA A 316 9.22 7.73 2.61
C ALA A 316 8.64 8.49 3.82
N PRO A 317 9.47 9.17 4.64
CA PRO A 317 9.02 9.81 5.88
C PRO A 317 7.79 10.72 5.72
N LEU A 318 7.75 11.56 4.68
CA LEU A 318 6.61 12.44 4.43
C LEU A 318 5.33 11.68 4.10
N TRP A 319 5.45 10.60 3.35
CA TRP A 319 4.31 9.75 3.02
C TRP A 319 3.78 9.02 4.27
N GLU A 320 4.66 8.52 5.14
CA GLU A 320 4.26 7.86 6.38
C GLU A 320 3.44 8.78 7.28
N GLU A 321 3.88 10.03 7.44
CA GLU A 321 3.21 11.03 8.25
C GLU A 321 1.89 11.50 7.62
N SER A 322 1.85 11.70 6.30
CA SER A 322 0.60 11.92 5.57
C SER A 322 -0.40 10.78 5.81
N MET A 323 0.04 9.53 5.72
CA MET A 323 -0.81 8.36 5.96
C MET A 323 -1.30 8.25 7.40
N ARG A 324 -0.48 8.67 8.38
CA ARG A 324 -0.89 8.77 9.79
C ARG A 324 -2.04 9.78 9.93
N ILE A 325 -1.88 10.98 9.38
CA ILE A 325 -2.93 12.01 9.39
C ILE A 325 -4.19 11.51 8.66
N LYS A 326 -4.04 10.87 7.50
CA LYS A 326 -5.13 10.25 6.73
C LYS A 326 -5.93 9.22 7.52
N ARG A 327 -5.24 8.35 8.30
CA ARG A 327 -5.89 7.39 9.22
C ARG A 327 -6.76 8.11 10.25
N GLY A 328 -6.27 9.22 10.78
CA GLY A 328 -7.04 10.08 11.66
C GLY A 328 -8.24 10.71 10.93
N LEU A 329 -8.06 11.19 9.71
CA LEU A 329 -9.13 11.83 8.94
C LEU A 329 -10.25 10.86 8.52
N ARG A 330 -9.88 9.58 8.31
CA ARG A 330 -10.74 8.49 7.81
C ARG A 330 -10.63 7.25 8.72
N PRO A 331 -11.13 7.32 9.97
CA PRO A 331 -10.87 6.29 10.98
C PRO A 331 -11.66 5.00 10.72
N SER A 332 -12.79 5.05 10.02
CA SER A 332 -13.52 3.86 9.61
C SER A 332 -13.01 3.39 8.27
N ARG A 333 -12.40 2.19 8.24
CA ARG A 333 -12.02 1.57 6.98
C ARG A 333 -13.06 0.58 6.48
N ILE A 334 -14.05 0.20 7.29
CA ILE A 334 -14.93 -0.95 7.06
C ILE A 334 -15.77 -0.82 5.80
N GLY A 335 -15.65 -1.73 4.84
CA GLY A 335 -16.43 -1.73 3.64
C GLY A 335 -16.20 -0.44 2.84
N HIS A 336 -17.29 0.24 2.44
CA HIS A 336 -17.23 1.53 1.75
C HIS A 336 -17.10 2.70 2.73
N THR A 337 -16.96 2.46 4.04
CA THR A 337 -16.85 3.56 5.01
C THR A 337 -15.53 4.31 4.90
N GLY A 338 -14.49 3.73 4.30
CA GLY A 338 -13.24 4.44 3.96
C GLY A 338 -13.44 5.59 2.95
N ASP A 339 -14.57 5.57 2.21
CA ASP A 339 -14.96 6.68 1.34
C ASP A 339 -15.43 7.91 2.12
N TYR A 340 -15.69 7.77 3.43
CA TYR A 340 -16.16 8.83 4.30
C TYR A 340 -14.99 9.49 5.05
N LEU A 341 -15.07 10.80 5.21
CA LEU A 341 -14.12 11.60 5.96
C LEU A 341 -14.84 12.43 7.03
N ASP A 342 -14.16 12.67 8.15
CA ASP A 342 -14.64 13.52 9.25
C ASP A 342 -14.19 14.97 9.01
N LEU A 343 -15.09 15.80 8.49
CA LEU A 343 -14.80 17.22 8.19
C LEU A 343 -14.41 18.01 9.44
N THR A 344 -14.96 17.65 10.60
CA THR A 344 -14.71 18.35 11.86
C THR A 344 -13.23 18.30 12.26
N ARG A 345 -12.47 17.33 11.77
CA ARG A 345 -11.02 17.20 12.01
C ARG A 345 -10.19 18.17 11.16
N LEU A 346 -10.69 18.58 9.99
CA LEU A 346 -9.99 19.52 9.12
C LEU A 346 -10.05 20.93 9.70
N ASP A 347 -11.26 21.40 10.01
CA ASP A 347 -11.54 22.71 10.57
C ASP A 347 -12.90 22.68 11.29
N ASN A 348 -13.06 23.52 12.32
CA ASN A 348 -14.28 23.61 13.13
C ASN A 348 -14.37 24.95 13.86
N ALA A 349 -15.56 25.27 14.39
CA ALA A 349 -15.81 26.52 15.12
C ALA A 349 -14.97 26.73 16.40
N GLU A 350 -14.35 25.67 16.94
CA GLU A 350 -13.41 25.79 18.07
C GLU A 350 -11.96 26.07 17.63
N GLY A 351 -11.67 26.02 16.32
CA GLY A 351 -10.32 26.18 15.78
C GLY A 351 -9.39 25.03 16.15
N SER A 352 -9.93 23.84 16.43
CA SER A 352 -9.16 22.65 16.81
C SER A 352 -8.77 21.77 15.62
N GLY A 353 -9.25 22.08 14.42
CA GLY A 353 -8.87 21.38 13.19
C GLY A 353 -7.45 21.71 12.73
N TYR A 354 -6.79 20.77 12.06
CA TYR A 354 -5.37 20.90 11.70
C TYR A 354 -5.11 21.58 10.35
N LEU A 355 -6.11 21.62 9.45
CA LEU A 355 -5.92 22.09 8.07
C LEU A 355 -5.51 23.57 7.99
N PRO A 356 -6.06 24.51 8.79
CA PRO A 356 -5.63 25.91 8.75
C PRO A 356 -4.13 26.10 9.01
N GLY A 357 -3.56 25.40 10.01
CA GLY A 357 -2.13 25.47 10.30
C GLY A 357 -1.25 24.81 9.22
N LEU A 358 -1.75 23.76 8.57
CA LEU A 358 -1.12 23.16 7.40
C LEU A 358 -1.07 24.14 6.21
N LEU A 359 -2.18 24.82 5.92
CA LEU A 359 -2.27 25.80 4.84
C LEU A 359 -1.46 27.07 5.12
N GLU A 360 -1.38 27.52 6.38
CA GLU A 360 -0.49 28.63 6.76
C GLU A 360 0.99 28.28 6.52
N THR A 361 1.38 27.05 6.86
CA THR A 361 2.72 26.53 6.57
C THR A 361 2.97 26.50 5.06
N GLU A 362 2.02 26.00 4.27
CA GLU A 362 2.14 25.94 2.82
C GLU A 362 2.27 27.32 2.18
N SER A 363 1.43 28.30 2.55
CA SER A 363 1.53 29.69 2.07
C SER A 363 2.88 30.32 2.40
N SER A 364 3.43 30.06 3.58
CA SER A 364 4.76 30.57 3.92
C SER A 364 5.87 29.93 3.08
N ILE A 365 5.74 28.65 2.70
CA ILE A 365 6.68 27.98 1.79
C ILE A 365 6.62 28.64 0.41
N PHE A 366 5.44 28.94 -0.12
CA PHE A 366 5.30 29.67 -1.39
C PHE A 366 5.98 31.05 -1.34
N ALA A 367 5.72 31.83 -0.29
CA ALA A 367 6.32 33.15 -0.10
C ALA A 367 7.86 33.08 0.04
N ASP A 368 8.35 32.16 0.86
CA ASP A 368 9.79 31.95 1.08
C ASP A 368 10.47 31.46 -0.21
N THR A 369 9.82 30.60 -0.98
CA THR A 369 10.35 30.06 -2.25
C THR A 369 10.44 31.16 -3.30
N ALA A 370 9.41 32.00 -3.41
CA ALA A 370 9.44 33.15 -4.32
C ALA A 370 10.59 34.13 -3.98
N ALA A 371 10.80 34.41 -2.69
CA ALA A 371 11.90 35.25 -2.23
C ALA A 371 13.28 34.61 -2.48
N PHE A 372 13.40 33.30 -2.28
CA PHE A 372 14.61 32.53 -2.55
C PHE A 372 14.98 32.52 -4.03
N LEU A 373 14.02 32.22 -4.91
CA LEU A 373 14.23 32.18 -6.36
C LEU A 373 14.57 33.55 -6.96
N ALA A 374 14.10 34.64 -6.36
CA ALA A 374 14.49 36.00 -6.77
C ALA A 374 16.01 36.24 -6.63
N GLY A 375 16.70 35.48 -5.78
CA GLY A 375 18.16 35.49 -5.63
C GLY A 375 18.93 34.74 -6.72
N ARG A 376 18.24 34.02 -7.62
CA ARG A 376 18.81 33.16 -8.68
C ARG A 376 19.83 32.14 -8.12
N PRO A 377 19.41 31.26 -7.20
CA PRO A 377 20.28 30.29 -6.54
C PRO A 377 20.90 29.30 -7.54
N GLY A 378 22.09 28.81 -7.21
CA GLY A 378 22.75 27.74 -7.94
C GLY A 378 22.20 26.34 -7.63
N PRO A 379 22.59 25.30 -8.40
CA PRO A 379 22.19 23.91 -8.20
C PRO A 379 22.26 23.38 -6.76
N GLU A 380 23.38 23.61 -6.08
CA GLU A 380 23.59 23.15 -4.70
C GLU A 380 22.64 23.86 -3.72
N GLU A 381 22.45 25.17 -3.87
CA GLU A 381 21.52 25.96 -3.05
C GLU A 381 20.07 25.52 -3.26
N LEU A 382 19.66 25.22 -4.51
CA LEU A 382 18.35 24.65 -4.81
C LEU A 382 18.16 23.32 -4.09
N GLY A 383 19.17 22.45 -4.16
CA GLY A 383 19.19 21.15 -3.50
C GLY A 383 19.11 21.23 -1.98
N ASP A 384 19.79 22.20 -1.35
CA ASP A 384 19.73 22.41 0.10
C ASP A 384 18.39 22.99 0.53
N TYR A 385 17.83 23.92 -0.26
CA TYR A 385 16.54 24.54 0.02
C TYR A 385 15.38 23.55 -0.06
N GLN A 386 15.32 22.70 -1.08
CA GLN A 386 14.25 21.68 -1.18
C GLN A 386 14.32 20.66 -0.02
N GLU A 387 15.52 20.33 0.48
CA GLU A 387 15.68 19.47 1.66
C GLU A 387 15.15 20.18 2.91
N GLN A 388 15.51 21.45 3.09
CA GLN A 388 15.03 22.26 4.21
C GLN A 388 13.51 22.40 4.22
N VAL A 389 12.89 22.59 3.05
CA VAL A 389 11.42 22.66 2.92
C VAL A 389 10.80 21.30 3.21
N ALA A 390 11.36 20.20 2.70
CA ALA A 390 10.86 18.86 2.97
C ALA A 390 10.91 18.53 4.47
N ASP A 391 12.02 18.84 5.16
CA ASP A 391 12.17 18.69 6.61
C ASP A 391 11.19 19.55 7.40
N ARG A 392 10.96 20.79 6.95
CA ARG A 392 9.98 21.70 7.56
C ARG A 392 8.56 21.14 7.45
N VAL A 393 8.18 20.64 6.27
CA VAL A 393 6.87 20.00 6.08
C VAL A 393 6.78 18.76 6.96
N LEU A 394 7.80 17.89 6.96
CA LEU A 394 7.83 16.68 7.78
C LEU A 394 7.63 17.00 9.27
N GLY A 395 8.38 17.96 9.80
CA GLY A 395 8.25 18.40 11.19
C GLY A 395 6.85 18.96 11.51
N HIS A 396 6.22 19.67 10.56
CA HIS A 396 4.85 20.14 10.74
C HIS A 396 3.85 18.99 10.76
N LEU A 397 3.96 18.02 9.84
CA LEU A 397 3.09 16.84 9.82
C LEU A 397 3.22 16.04 11.12
N GLN A 398 4.44 15.82 11.60
CA GLN A 398 4.71 15.14 12.88
C GLN A 398 4.07 15.86 14.08
N SER A 399 3.90 17.18 14.02
CA SER A 399 3.24 17.95 15.06
C SER A 399 1.71 17.81 15.09
N ILE A 400 1.10 17.36 13.99
CA ILE A 400 -0.35 17.18 13.88
C ILE A 400 -0.76 15.93 14.65
N VAL A 401 -1.56 16.11 15.71
CA VAL A 401 -2.08 15.02 16.55
C VAL A 401 -3.57 14.84 16.32
N ILE A 402 -3.98 13.66 15.86
CA ILE A 402 -5.38 13.30 15.61
C ILE A 402 -5.69 11.96 16.29
N GLU A 403 -6.79 11.89 17.03
CA GLU A 403 -7.23 10.65 17.70
C GLU A 403 -7.50 9.53 16.69
N GLY A 404 -6.93 8.33 16.89
CA GLY A 404 -7.08 7.20 15.96
C GLY A 404 -6.23 7.28 14.68
N SER A 405 -5.27 8.22 14.60
CA SER A 405 -4.30 8.31 13.51
C SER A 405 -3.23 7.20 13.51
N GLU A 406 -2.96 6.66 14.69
CA GLU A 406 -2.04 5.54 14.87
C GLU A 406 -2.80 4.23 15.09
N PRO A 407 -2.33 3.12 14.51
CA PRO A 407 -2.82 1.81 14.90
C PRO A 407 -2.52 1.58 16.40
N PRO A 408 -3.35 0.82 17.11
CA PRO A 408 -3.11 0.56 18.52
C PRO A 408 -1.77 -0.17 18.72
N PRO A 409 -0.92 0.26 19.67
CA PRO A 409 0.33 -0.44 19.97
C PRO A 409 0.02 -1.87 20.42
N THR A 410 0.90 -2.81 20.10
CA THR A 410 0.79 -4.21 20.53
C THR A 410 0.81 -4.30 22.06
N PRO A 411 0.25 -5.35 22.66
CA PRO A 411 0.29 -5.48 24.12
C PRO A 411 1.73 -5.53 24.67
N LEU A 412 2.69 -6.09 23.93
CA LEU A 412 4.11 -6.09 24.29
C LEU A 412 4.67 -4.65 24.37
N GLU A 413 4.38 -3.82 23.38
CA GLU A 413 4.78 -2.40 23.36
C GLU A 413 4.10 -1.60 24.47
N ARG A 414 2.81 -1.83 24.75
CA ARG A 414 2.07 -1.15 25.84
C ARG A 414 2.69 -1.35 27.22
N ASN A 415 3.50 -2.40 27.40
CA ASN A 415 4.19 -2.69 28.65
C ASN A 415 5.72 -2.55 28.55
N ASP A 416 6.23 -1.87 27.52
CA ASP A 416 7.65 -1.64 27.26
C ASP A 416 8.47 -2.94 27.17
N GLY A 417 7.84 -4.04 26.73
CA GLY A 417 8.48 -5.36 26.67
C GLY A 417 8.81 -5.98 28.03
N ALA A 418 8.25 -5.47 29.13
CA ALA A 418 8.50 -5.94 30.49
C ALA A 418 7.94 -7.36 30.76
N ARG A 419 6.89 -7.77 30.05
CA ARG A 419 6.29 -9.11 30.15
C ARG A 419 5.63 -9.55 28.84
N LEU A 420 5.47 -10.86 28.71
CA LEU A 420 4.78 -11.47 27.57
C LEU A 420 3.29 -11.09 27.55
N THR A 421 2.74 -11.02 26.34
CA THR A 421 1.30 -10.82 26.11
C THR A 421 0.51 -12.01 26.65
N THR A 422 -0.44 -11.75 27.55
CA THR A 422 -1.36 -12.77 28.08
C THR A 422 -2.43 -13.13 27.04
N TYR A 423 -3.08 -14.28 27.21
CA TYR A 423 -4.22 -14.67 26.38
C TYR A 423 -5.30 -13.56 26.31
N GLY A 424 -5.67 -12.98 27.46
CA GLY A 424 -6.70 -11.94 27.50
C GLY A 424 -6.32 -10.67 26.73
N GLU A 425 -5.05 -10.27 26.79
CA GLU A 425 -4.53 -9.13 26.03
C GLU A 425 -4.47 -9.43 24.54
N LEU A 426 -4.03 -10.63 24.15
CA LEU A 426 -4.05 -11.07 22.76
C LEU A 426 -5.48 -11.02 22.22
N SER A 427 -6.45 -11.65 22.89
CA SER A 427 -7.84 -11.68 22.41
C SER A 427 -8.44 -10.28 22.28
N ASN A 428 -8.13 -9.37 23.21
CA ASN A 428 -8.58 -7.98 23.11
C ASN A 428 -7.93 -7.27 21.92
N TYR A 429 -6.63 -7.45 21.74
CA TYR A 429 -5.89 -6.83 20.64
C TYR A 429 -6.35 -7.32 19.26
N LEU A 430 -6.65 -8.61 19.11
CA LEU A 430 -7.22 -9.13 17.85
C LEU A 430 -8.57 -8.47 17.52
N ARG A 431 -9.41 -8.20 18.52
CA ARG A 431 -10.68 -7.47 18.32
C ARG A 431 -10.45 -6.00 17.96
N GLU A 432 -9.46 -5.35 18.57
CA GLU A 432 -9.07 -3.99 18.22
C GLU A 432 -8.58 -3.91 16.76
N LEU A 433 -7.75 -4.86 16.32
CA LEU A 433 -7.27 -4.93 14.94
C LEU A 433 -8.38 -5.24 13.93
N ALA A 434 -9.27 -6.20 14.23
CA ALA A 434 -10.42 -6.48 13.38
C ALA A 434 -11.41 -5.30 13.29
N ALA A 435 -11.47 -4.46 14.33
CA ALA A 435 -12.24 -3.21 14.28
C ALA A 435 -11.54 -2.10 13.45
N ALA A 436 -10.23 -2.21 13.20
CA ALA A 436 -9.44 -1.18 12.51
C ALA A 436 -9.64 -1.18 10.98
N GLY A 437 -10.25 -2.22 10.39
CA GLY A 437 -10.63 -2.21 8.97
C GLY A 437 -11.37 -3.46 8.46
N PRO A 438 -11.94 -3.44 7.25
CA PRO A 438 -12.78 -4.52 6.70
C PRO A 438 -11.99 -5.61 6.02
N GLU A 439 -10.72 -5.34 5.76
CA GLU A 439 -9.81 -6.26 5.13
C GLU A 439 -9.33 -7.29 6.16
N VAL A 440 -9.68 -7.13 7.44
CA VAL A 440 -9.33 -8.04 8.53
C VAL A 440 -10.61 -8.56 9.19
N ASP A 441 -10.85 -9.86 9.07
CA ASP A 441 -11.93 -10.55 9.78
C ASP A 441 -11.33 -11.42 10.89
N LEU A 442 -11.91 -11.36 12.09
CA LEU A 442 -11.50 -12.20 13.22
C LEU A 442 -12.50 -13.33 13.39
N ARG A 443 -12.04 -14.57 13.27
CA ARG A 443 -12.87 -15.75 13.48
C ARG A 443 -12.29 -16.67 14.54
N PRO A 444 -13.13 -17.28 15.39
CA PRO A 444 -12.72 -18.43 16.16
C PRO A 444 -12.53 -19.63 15.24
N ILE A 445 -11.42 -20.35 15.39
CA ILE A 445 -11.15 -21.60 14.64
C ILE A 445 -11.32 -22.84 15.51
N GLY A 446 -11.36 -22.66 16.84
CA GLY A 446 -11.55 -23.75 17.78
C GLY A 446 -11.42 -23.31 19.23
N VAL A 447 -11.41 -24.28 20.13
CA VAL A 447 -11.28 -24.07 21.58
C VAL A 447 -10.27 -25.07 22.12
N SER A 448 -9.29 -24.58 22.88
CA SER A 448 -8.23 -25.36 23.53
C SER A 448 -8.75 -26.25 24.68
N GLY A 449 -7.87 -27.11 25.21
CA GLY A 449 -8.19 -28.04 26.30
C GLY A 449 -8.78 -27.39 27.57
N ASP A 450 -8.29 -26.21 27.96
CA ASP A 450 -8.80 -25.45 29.12
C ASP A 450 -9.99 -24.52 28.77
N GLY A 451 -10.49 -24.55 27.54
CA GLY A 451 -11.66 -23.75 27.15
C GLY A 451 -11.33 -22.34 26.64
N ARG A 452 -10.07 -22.05 26.26
CA ARG A 452 -9.68 -20.78 25.61
C ARG A 452 -9.92 -20.85 24.10
N GLU A 453 -10.57 -19.84 23.54
CA GLU A 453 -10.85 -19.72 22.11
C GLU A 453 -9.56 -19.46 21.32
N ILE A 454 -9.40 -20.12 20.18
CA ILE A 454 -8.27 -19.93 19.28
C ILE A 454 -8.75 -19.01 18.15
N GLY A 455 -8.20 -17.80 18.09
CA GLY A 455 -8.58 -16.78 17.11
C GLY A 455 -7.65 -16.76 15.89
N ALA A 456 -8.21 -16.54 14.72
CA ALA A 456 -7.49 -16.32 13.47
C ALA A 456 -7.94 -15.00 12.81
N LEU A 457 -6.98 -14.25 12.29
CA LEU A 457 -7.22 -13.05 11.48
C LEU A 457 -7.14 -13.43 9.99
N PHE A 458 -8.13 -13.00 9.22
CA PHE A 458 -8.23 -13.23 7.77
C PHE A 458 -8.04 -11.90 7.07
N PHE A 459 -6.97 -11.78 6.28
CA PHE A 459 -6.61 -10.60 5.50
C PHE A 459 -6.97 -10.77 4.02
N THR A 460 -7.86 -9.94 3.48
CA THR A 460 -8.26 -9.98 2.05
C THR A 460 -8.80 -8.63 1.52
N ARG A 461 -8.46 -8.26 0.28
CA ARG A 461 -8.99 -7.06 -0.43
C ARG A 461 -10.45 -7.30 -0.88
N ARG A 462 -11.39 -7.20 0.08
CA ARG A 462 -12.88 -7.22 0.00
C ARG A 462 -13.54 -8.27 -0.92
N ALA A 463 -14.15 -9.27 -0.30
CA ALA A 463 -15.60 -9.36 -0.10
C ALA A 463 -15.84 -10.18 1.19
N HIS A 464 -16.84 -9.80 1.99
CA HIS A 464 -17.18 -10.43 3.28
C HIS A 464 -17.76 -11.85 3.16
N THR A 465 -17.20 -12.70 2.31
CA THR A 465 -17.58 -14.11 2.22
C THR A 465 -16.55 -15.02 2.87
N GLY A 466 -15.29 -14.57 3.02
CA GLY A 466 -14.19 -15.47 3.39
C GLY A 466 -14.00 -16.61 2.38
N GLU A 467 -14.57 -16.46 1.18
CA GLU A 467 -14.36 -17.38 0.08
C GLU A 467 -13.14 -16.91 -0.71
N PRO A 468 -12.19 -17.82 -0.99
CA PRO A 468 -10.98 -17.47 -1.73
C PRO A 468 -11.30 -17.04 -3.15
N ARG A 469 -10.53 -16.09 -3.67
CA ARG A 469 -10.59 -15.77 -5.08
C ARG A 469 -9.68 -16.69 -5.87
N GLU A 470 -10.12 -17.14 -7.05
CA GLU A 470 -9.35 -18.07 -7.89
C GLU A 470 -8.02 -17.47 -8.41
N ASP A 471 -7.83 -16.15 -8.30
CA ASP A 471 -6.68 -15.42 -8.82
C ASP A 471 -5.60 -15.08 -7.77
N LYS A 472 -5.83 -15.35 -6.47
CA LYS A 472 -4.89 -15.02 -5.38
C LYS A 472 -4.32 -16.25 -4.70
N LEU A 473 -3.08 -16.13 -4.23
CA LEU A 473 -2.42 -17.17 -3.46
C LEU A 473 -2.93 -17.19 -2.02
N LYS A 474 -3.34 -18.36 -1.53
CA LYS A 474 -3.80 -18.55 -0.16
C LYS A 474 -2.64 -18.95 0.75
N VAL A 475 -2.39 -18.10 1.75
CA VAL A 475 -1.31 -18.26 2.72
C VAL A 475 -1.86 -18.46 4.13
N LEU A 476 -1.44 -19.52 4.83
CA LEU A 476 -1.74 -19.74 6.24
C LEU A 476 -0.46 -19.67 7.09
N ILE A 477 -0.44 -18.77 8.06
CA ILE A 477 0.63 -18.66 9.05
C ILE A 477 0.09 -19.08 10.42
N SER A 478 0.75 -20.04 11.07
CA SER A 478 0.43 -20.46 12.43
C SER A 478 1.60 -20.25 13.38
N CYS A 479 1.31 -19.67 14.54
CA CYS A 479 2.32 -19.35 15.54
C CYS A 479 2.07 -20.06 16.87
N GLN A 480 3.15 -20.29 17.61
CA GLN A 480 3.13 -20.70 19.02
C GLN A 480 2.34 -22.00 19.27
N GLN A 481 2.58 -23.03 18.46
CA GLN A 481 2.14 -24.40 18.79
C GLN A 481 2.84 -24.91 20.06
N HIS A 482 4.09 -24.49 20.28
CA HIS A 482 4.75 -24.64 21.57
C HIS A 482 4.49 -23.39 22.41
N GLY A 483 3.81 -23.55 23.54
CA GLY A 483 3.43 -22.42 24.39
C GLY A 483 4.61 -21.60 24.92
N ASN A 484 5.78 -22.22 25.07
CA ASN A 484 7.01 -21.58 25.54
C ASN A 484 7.87 -20.91 24.44
N GLU A 485 7.31 -20.70 23.26
CA GLU A 485 7.97 -20.04 22.11
C GLU A 485 7.21 -18.74 21.76
N PRO A 486 7.24 -17.71 22.64
CA PRO A 486 6.36 -16.56 22.54
C PRO A 486 6.69 -15.58 21.41
N SER A 487 7.92 -15.54 20.87
CA SER A 487 8.28 -14.47 19.92
C SER A 487 7.43 -14.50 18.65
N GLY A 488 7.03 -15.70 18.19
CA GLY A 488 6.21 -15.85 16.99
C GLY A 488 4.81 -15.30 17.15
N LYS A 489 4.23 -15.43 18.35
CA LYS A 489 2.97 -14.78 18.72
C LYS A 489 3.13 -13.27 18.71
N GLU A 490 4.13 -12.74 19.43
CA GLU A 490 4.34 -11.28 19.50
C GLU A 490 4.60 -10.68 18.10
N ALA A 491 5.37 -11.38 17.27
CA ALA A 491 5.66 -10.97 15.91
C ALA A 491 4.43 -11.03 15.00
N ALA A 492 3.55 -12.02 15.20
CA ALA A 492 2.28 -12.10 14.46
C ALA A 492 1.37 -10.91 14.78
N LEU A 493 1.32 -10.45 16.04
CA LEU A 493 0.54 -9.27 16.42
C LEU A 493 1.08 -8.00 15.75
N GLU A 494 2.40 -7.85 15.68
CA GLU A 494 3.05 -6.72 15.01
C GLU A 494 2.88 -6.78 13.49
N LEU A 495 3.02 -7.96 12.87
CA LEU A 495 2.76 -8.16 11.45
C LEU A 495 1.31 -7.82 11.10
N ALA A 496 0.35 -8.27 11.90
CA ALA A 496 -1.07 -7.95 11.73
C ALA A 496 -1.31 -6.44 11.78
N ARG A 497 -0.68 -5.74 12.74
CA ARG A 497 -0.72 -4.28 12.83
C ARG A 497 -0.16 -3.60 11.57
N GLN A 498 0.97 -4.08 11.05
CA GLN A 498 1.57 -3.55 9.83
C GLN A 498 0.65 -3.73 8.62
N LEU A 499 0.05 -4.90 8.45
CA LEU A 499 -0.87 -5.17 7.34
C LEU A 499 -2.13 -4.28 7.39
N VAL A 500 -2.63 -3.95 8.58
CA VAL A 500 -3.75 -2.97 8.75
C VAL A 500 -3.33 -1.56 8.35
N VAL A 501 -2.08 -1.19 8.65
CA VAL A 501 -1.55 0.15 8.38
C VAL A 501 -1.28 0.35 6.90
N ASP A 502 -0.52 -0.59 6.34
CA ASP A 502 0.01 -0.63 4.99
C ASP A 502 0.44 -2.06 4.67
N ASP A 503 -0.37 -2.75 3.88
CA ASP A 503 -0.05 -4.09 3.40
C ASP A 503 1.11 -4.10 2.40
N GLY A 504 1.53 -2.93 1.91
CA GLY A 504 2.46 -2.83 0.80
C GLY A 504 1.96 -3.69 -0.36
N GLY A 505 0.70 -3.55 -0.79
CA GLY A 505 0.16 -4.34 -1.91
C GLY A 505 0.23 -5.87 -1.78
N LEU A 506 0.66 -6.44 -0.65
CA LEU A 506 0.71 -7.91 -0.46
C LEU A 506 -0.67 -8.52 -0.67
N LEU A 507 -1.72 -7.83 -0.21
CA LEU A 507 -3.10 -8.29 -0.33
C LEU A 507 -3.68 -8.12 -1.74
N ASP A 508 -2.92 -7.57 -2.70
CA ASP A 508 -3.27 -7.66 -4.13
C ASP A 508 -2.99 -9.04 -4.69
N HIS A 509 -1.99 -9.73 -4.15
CA HIS A 509 -1.51 -11.03 -4.63
C HIS A 509 -1.90 -12.19 -3.72
N LEU A 510 -2.13 -11.90 -2.42
CA LEU A 510 -2.34 -12.89 -1.38
C LEU A 510 -3.70 -12.71 -0.70
N ASP A 511 -4.34 -13.83 -0.36
CA ASP A 511 -5.22 -13.89 0.80
C ASP A 511 -4.42 -14.53 1.94
N LEU A 512 -4.49 -13.97 3.16
CA LEU A 512 -3.68 -14.42 4.29
C LEU A 512 -4.54 -14.77 5.50
N VAL A 513 -4.33 -15.96 6.06
CA VAL A 513 -4.86 -16.37 7.36
C VAL A 513 -3.72 -16.43 8.37
N LEU A 514 -3.85 -15.66 9.44
CA LEU A 514 -2.86 -15.59 10.51
C LEU A 514 -3.47 -16.10 11.81
N VAL A 515 -2.88 -17.16 12.38
CA VAL A 515 -3.23 -17.75 13.68
C VAL A 515 -2.12 -17.42 14.68
N PRO A 516 -2.24 -16.33 15.47
CA PRO A 516 -1.13 -15.84 16.29
C PRO A 516 -0.76 -16.76 17.47
N GLN A 517 -1.69 -17.62 17.90
CA GLN A 517 -1.47 -18.51 19.03
C GLN A 517 -2.33 -19.77 18.88
N VAL A 518 -1.69 -20.90 18.54
CA VAL A 518 -2.36 -22.21 18.49
C VAL A 518 -2.50 -22.83 19.88
N ASN A 519 -1.53 -22.62 20.78
CA ASN A 519 -1.49 -23.23 22.12
C ASN A 519 -1.64 -22.19 23.25
N PRO A 520 -2.86 -21.64 23.47
CA PRO A 520 -3.07 -20.65 24.52
C PRO A 520 -2.80 -21.22 25.92
N ASP A 521 -3.08 -22.50 26.15
CA ASP A 521 -2.93 -23.14 27.47
C ASP A 521 -1.46 -23.30 27.84
N GLY A 522 -0.65 -23.82 26.92
CA GLY A 522 0.79 -23.90 27.09
C GLY A 522 1.43 -22.52 27.22
N SER A 523 0.90 -21.51 26.51
CA SER A 523 1.41 -20.13 26.63
C SER A 523 1.19 -19.57 28.02
N GLU A 524 -0.01 -19.70 28.58
CA GLU A 524 -0.34 -19.22 29.93
C GLU A 524 0.42 -19.99 31.02
N ALA A 525 0.70 -21.28 30.80
CA ALA A 525 1.51 -22.10 31.69
C ALA A 525 3.03 -21.93 31.49
N GLY A 526 3.47 -21.28 30.41
CA GLY A 526 4.88 -21.18 30.02
C GLY A 526 5.51 -22.52 29.62
N THR A 527 4.71 -23.47 29.12
CA THR A 527 5.13 -24.84 28.77
C THR A 527 5.14 -25.07 27.27
N ARG A 528 6.01 -25.97 26.82
CA ARG A 528 6.01 -26.43 25.41
C ARG A 528 4.69 -27.13 25.03
N ARG A 529 4.14 -27.88 25.97
CA ARG A 529 2.98 -28.76 25.79
C ARG A 529 1.68 -28.07 26.19
N ASN A 530 0.55 -28.52 25.64
CA ASN A 530 -0.79 -28.02 25.98
C ASN A 530 -1.26 -28.51 27.36
N ALA A 531 -2.52 -28.22 27.73
CA ALA A 531 -3.12 -28.63 29.01
C ALA A 531 -3.14 -30.16 29.25
N ALA A 532 -3.16 -30.96 28.18
CA ALA A 532 -3.12 -32.43 28.24
C ALA A 532 -1.69 -33.01 28.24
N ASP A 533 -0.66 -32.17 28.38
CA ASP A 533 0.75 -32.55 28.23
C ASP A 533 1.07 -33.16 26.84
N ALA A 534 0.37 -32.75 25.80
CA ALA A 534 0.66 -33.14 24.41
C ALA A 534 1.60 -32.14 23.73
N ASP A 535 2.55 -32.66 22.93
CA ASP A 535 3.36 -31.83 22.02
C ASP A 535 2.56 -31.66 20.71
N LEU A 536 1.98 -30.47 20.53
CA LEU A 536 1.08 -30.18 19.41
C LEU A 536 1.78 -30.37 18.06
N ASN A 537 3.05 -29.95 17.94
CA ASN A 537 3.83 -30.13 16.71
C ASN A 537 4.35 -31.58 16.53
N ARG A 538 3.79 -32.55 17.25
CA ARG A 538 3.93 -34.00 17.01
C ARG A 538 2.57 -34.68 16.83
N ASN A 539 1.48 -33.91 16.80
CA ASN A 539 0.12 -34.41 16.79
C ASN A 539 -0.54 -34.36 15.40
N HIS A 540 0.13 -33.90 14.35
CA HIS A 540 -0.50 -33.67 13.02
C HIS A 540 -0.89 -34.94 12.26
N VAL A 541 -0.53 -36.13 12.75
CA VAL A 541 -1.02 -37.43 12.23
C VAL A 541 -2.06 -38.04 13.15
N ILE A 542 -1.87 -37.90 14.46
CA ILE A 542 -2.73 -38.53 15.48
C ILE A 542 -4.04 -37.75 15.62
N LEU A 543 -3.98 -36.42 15.50
CA LEU A 543 -5.11 -35.49 15.55
C LEU A 543 -5.99 -35.74 16.79
N SER A 544 -5.36 -35.85 17.96
CA SER A 544 -6.06 -36.08 19.24
C SER A 544 -6.37 -34.81 20.00
N GLU A 545 -5.62 -33.74 19.75
CA GLU A 545 -5.71 -32.51 20.53
C GLU A 545 -6.63 -31.50 19.85
N PRO A 546 -7.49 -30.81 20.61
CA PRO A 546 -8.46 -29.88 20.04
C PRO A 546 -7.79 -28.70 19.32
N GLU A 547 -6.62 -28.25 19.78
CA GLU A 547 -5.87 -27.18 19.13
C GLU A 547 -5.40 -27.56 17.71
N VAL A 548 -4.93 -28.81 17.55
CA VAL A 548 -4.41 -29.30 16.27
C VAL A 548 -5.55 -29.68 15.34
N LEU A 549 -6.65 -30.22 15.87
CA LEU A 549 -7.88 -30.43 15.11
C LEU A 549 -8.40 -29.11 14.54
N ALA A 550 -8.48 -28.05 15.35
CA ALA A 550 -8.90 -26.72 14.90
C ALA A 550 -8.03 -26.17 13.76
N LEU A 551 -6.71 -26.36 13.84
CA LEU A 551 -5.79 -25.94 12.79
C LEU A 551 -5.95 -26.76 11.50
N HIS A 552 -6.18 -28.06 11.60
CA HIS A 552 -6.45 -28.92 10.44
C HIS A 552 -7.82 -28.66 9.82
N ASP A 553 -8.85 -28.40 10.61
CA ASP A 553 -10.18 -28.02 10.11
C ASP A 553 -10.07 -26.71 9.31
N LEU A 554 -9.39 -25.70 9.84
CA LEU A 554 -9.09 -24.46 9.11
C LEU A 554 -8.32 -24.73 7.80
N PHE A 555 -7.28 -25.57 7.85
CA PHE A 555 -6.50 -25.92 6.67
C PHE A 555 -7.35 -26.60 5.60
N LEU A 556 -8.20 -27.56 5.97
CA LEU A 556 -9.03 -28.33 5.04
C LEU A 556 -10.21 -27.52 4.50
N ASP A 557 -10.75 -26.59 5.29
CA ASP A 557 -11.81 -25.68 4.85
C ASP A 557 -11.29 -24.67 3.83
N TRP A 558 -10.06 -24.20 4.02
CA TRP A 558 -9.51 -23.09 3.23
C TRP A 558 -8.58 -23.55 2.09
N MET A 559 -7.94 -24.71 2.26
CA MET A 559 -6.99 -25.33 1.33
C MET A 559 -5.92 -24.32 0.85
N PRO A 560 -5.03 -23.85 1.75
CA PRO A 560 -3.96 -22.93 1.38
C PRO A 560 -2.93 -23.57 0.45
N GLU A 561 -2.48 -22.81 -0.55
CA GLU A 561 -1.34 -23.22 -1.39
C GLU A 561 0.00 -23.03 -0.68
N VAL A 562 0.05 -22.18 0.35
CA VAL A 562 1.26 -21.94 1.17
C VAL A 562 0.95 -22.01 2.67
N THR A 563 1.79 -22.71 3.44
CA THR A 563 1.75 -22.67 4.91
C THR A 563 3.09 -22.34 5.53
N LEU A 564 3.06 -21.64 6.66
CA LEU A 564 4.23 -21.27 7.45
C LEU A 564 3.98 -21.50 8.94
N ASP A 565 4.87 -22.26 9.58
CA ASP A 565 4.82 -22.57 11.01
C ASP A 565 5.95 -21.86 11.77
N ILE A 566 5.60 -21.03 12.75
CA ILE A 566 6.57 -20.17 13.45
C ILE A 566 6.94 -20.78 14.81
N HIS A 567 8.23 -21.03 14.98
CA HIS A 567 8.85 -21.69 16.12
C HIS A 567 10.07 -20.93 16.64
N GLU A 568 10.62 -21.43 17.75
CA GLU A 568 11.88 -20.94 18.30
C GLU A 568 12.85 -22.05 18.73
N THR A 569 14.11 -21.91 18.34
CA THR A 569 15.22 -22.79 18.71
C THR A 569 15.99 -22.23 19.92
N ASN A 570 16.07 -23.02 20.98
CA ASN A 570 16.91 -22.69 22.14
C ASN A 570 18.39 -22.78 21.79
N VAL A 571 19.11 -21.67 21.92
CA VAL A 571 20.54 -21.57 21.62
C VAL A 571 21.42 -22.04 22.77
N SER A 572 20.90 -22.03 24.00
CA SER A 572 21.59 -22.46 25.22
C SER A 572 21.43 -23.96 25.50
N LYS A 573 21.28 -24.80 24.46
CA LYS A 573 21.16 -26.25 24.65
C LYS A 573 22.47 -26.80 25.21
N THR A 574 22.42 -27.36 26.43
CA THR A 574 23.58 -27.89 27.16
C THR A 574 24.41 -28.87 26.34
N SER A 575 23.79 -29.73 25.52
CA SER A 575 24.54 -30.67 24.66
C SER A 575 25.41 -29.96 23.62
N TRP A 576 24.94 -28.85 23.04
CA TRP A 576 25.71 -28.06 22.07
C TRP A 576 26.81 -27.26 22.75
N MET A 577 26.50 -26.62 23.87
CA MET A 577 27.49 -25.85 24.63
C MET A 577 28.61 -26.73 25.18
N ASN A 578 28.29 -27.94 25.68
CA ASN A 578 29.30 -28.89 26.15
C ASN A 578 30.22 -29.38 25.03
N ALA A 579 29.72 -29.45 23.79
CA ALA A 579 30.51 -29.77 22.61
C ALA A 579 31.28 -28.55 22.05
N GLY A 580 31.16 -27.36 22.67
CA GLY A 580 31.85 -26.14 22.25
C GLY A 580 31.13 -25.34 21.15
N TYR A 581 29.85 -25.63 20.89
CA TYR A 581 29.06 -24.96 19.86
C TYR A 581 27.98 -24.05 20.44
N LEU A 582 27.72 -22.94 19.74
CA LEU A 582 26.56 -22.08 19.94
C LEU A 582 25.81 -21.95 18.61
N LYS A 583 24.51 -22.20 18.61
CA LYS A 583 23.65 -21.90 17.45
C LYS A 583 23.37 -20.40 17.46
N ASP A 584 23.97 -19.63 16.55
CA ASP A 584 23.84 -18.16 16.55
C ASP A 584 23.12 -17.48 15.36
N PRO A 585 22.35 -18.16 14.49
CA PRO A 585 21.43 -17.43 13.62
C PRO A 585 20.27 -16.86 14.44
N THR A 586 19.82 -15.64 14.12
CA THR A 586 18.59 -15.07 14.67
C THR A 586 17.40 -15.86 14.16
N GLU A 587 17.39 -16.18 12.86
CA GLU A 587 16.32 -16.95 12.22
C GLU A 587 16.88 -18.15 11.45
N GLN A 588 16.19 -19.28 11.59
CA GLN A 588 16.37 -20.43 10.72
C GLN A 588 15.13 -20.68 9.90
N PHE A 589 15.28 -21.01 8.62
CA PHE A 589 14.15 -21.29 7.72
C PHE A 589 14.32 -22.64 7.04
N GLY A 590 13.24 -23.37 6.82
CA GLY A 590 13.32 -24.57 5.98
C GLY A 590 11.97 -25.14 5.60
N GLY A 591 11.94 -25.78 4.43
CA GLY A 591 10.76 -26.33 3.81
C GLY A 591 10.56 -27.82 3.98
N VAL A 592 9.65 -28.33 3.14
CA VAL A 592 9.28 -29.73 3.03
C VAL A 592 10.46 -30.59 2.56
N SER A 593 10.60 -31.78 3.14
CA SER A 593 11.68 -32.72 2.79
C SER A 593 11.23 -34.18 2.73
N ASN A 594 9.96 -34.45 3.07
CA ASN A 594 9.41 -35.79 2.98
C ASN A 594 9.31 -36.26 1.52
N LEU A 595 9.78 -37.47 1.22
CA LEU A 595 9.83 -38.02 -0.13
C LEU A 595 8.46 -38.34 -0.75
N ASN A 596 7.39 -38.37 0.05
CA ASN A 596 6.02 -38.52 -0.44
C ASN A 596 5.42 -37.20 -0.95
N ILE A 597 6.12 -36.08 -0.78
CA ILE A 597 5.74 -34.78 -1.34
C ILE A 597 6.36 -34.66 -2.74
N ALA A 598 5.59 -34.12 -3.69
CA ALA A 598 5.99 -33.95 -5.09
C ALA A 598 7.41 -33.36 -5.21
N GLU A 599 8.19 -33.91 -6.13
CA GLU A 599 9.59 -33.51 -6.33
C GLU A 599 9.68 -32.05 -6.77
N GLU A 600 8.73 -31.60 -7.59
CA GLU A 600 8.61 -30.24 -8.08
C GLU A 600 8.37 -29.23 -6.94
N LEU A 601 7.53 -29.58 -5.96
CA LEU A 601 7.29 -28.73 -4.79
C LEU A 601 8.52 -28.67 -3.88
N ARG A 602 9.21 -29.81 -3.67
CA ARG A 602 10.46 -29.85 -2.90
C ARG A 602 11.57 -29.05 -3.59
N ALA A 603 11.67 -29.14 -4.92
CA ALA A 603 12.63 -28.36 -5.71
C ALA A 603 12.30 -26.86 -5.66
N LEU A 604 11.04 -26.48 -5.86
CA LEU A 604 10.62 -25.08 -5.77
C LEU A 604 10.90 -24.48 -4.37
N SER A 605 10.62 -25.26 -3.32
CA SER A 605 10.91 -24.90 -1.94
C SER A 605 12.42 -24.66 -1.73
N ALA A 606 13.27 -25.62 -2.08
CA ALA A 606 14.70 -25.60 -1.77
C ALA A 606 15.54 -24.73 -2.73
N GLU A 607 15.15 -24.61 -3.99
CA GLU A 607 15.98 -23.97 -5.04
C GLU A 607 15.55 -22.54 -5.35
N VAL A 608 14.33 -22.14 -4.99
CA VAL A 608 13.79 -20.80 -5.30
C VAL A 608 13.38 -20.06 -4.03
N ILE A 609 12.45 -20.63 -3.25
CA ILE A 609 11.83 -19.91 -2.14
C ILE A 609 12.82 -19.75 -0.97
N GLU A 610 13.44 -20.83 -0.50
CA GLU A 610 14.40 -20.75 0.61
C GLU A 610 15.58 -19.80 0.35
N PRO A 611 16.22 -19.82 -0.85
CA PRO A 611 17.26 -18.86 -1.19
C PRO A 611 16.80 -17.39 -1.20
N ASP A 612 15.63 -17.08 -1.76
CA ASP A 612 15.13 -15.70 -1.83
C ASP A 612 14.75 -15.17 -0.44
N VAL A 613 14.01 -15.97 0.34
CA VAL A 613 13.67 -15.64 1.73
C VAL A 613 14.95 -15.37 2.54
N GLY A 614 15.94 -16.25 2.44
CA GLY A 614 17.21 -16.08 3.12
C GLY A 614 17.97 -14.83 2.68
N ARG A 615 17.90 -14.46 1.40
CA ARG A 615 18.51 -13.22 0.88
C ARG A 615 17.83 -11.99 1.48
N ARG A 616 16.50 -11.90 1.40
CA ARG A 616 15.72 -10.76 1.93
C ARG A 616 15.95 -10.55 3.43
N ILE A 617 15.99 -11.63 4.22
CA ILE A 617 16.28 -11.56 5.66
C ILE A 617 17.68 -10.98 5.92
N ARG A 618 18.69 -11.39 5.14
CA ARG A 618 20.07 -10.86 5.27
C ARG A 618 20.17 -9.40 4.84
N ASP A 619 19.49 -9.03 3.75
CA ASP A 619 19.47 -7.66 3.24
C ASP A 619 18.79 -6.71 4.24
N ALA A 620 17.82 -7.22 5.01
CA ALA A 620 17.21 -6.54 6.15
C ALA A 620 18.07 -6.55 7.44
N GLY A 621 19.32 -7.03 7.38
CA GLY A 621 20.27 -6.98 8.49
C GLY A 621 20.07 -8.07 9.57
N VAL A 622 19.26 -9.09 9.32
CA VAL A 622 19.00 -10.20 10.26
C VAL A 622 19.88 -11.41 9.90
N SER A 623 20.53 -12.01 10.90
CA SER A 623 21.34 -13.21 10.65
C SER A 623 20.45 -14.44 10.40
N TYR A 624 20.79 -15.19 9.36
CA TYR A 624 19.99 -16.26 8.80
C TYR A 624 20.80 -17.56 8.66
N HIS A 625 20.15 -18.71 8.81
CA HIS A 625 20.69 -20.01 8.42
C HIS A 625 19.58 -20.96 7.95
N GLU A 626 19.91 -21.95 7.11
CA GLU A 626 18.95 -23.02 6.75
C GLU A 626 18.62 -23.88 7.98
N TYR A 627 17.39 -24.36 8.10
CA TYR A 627 16.95 -25.08 9.29
C TYR A 627 17.67 -26.42 9.51
N ILE A 628 18.36 -26.53 10.65
CA ILE A 628 19.16 -27.72 10.99
C ILE A 628 18.59 -28.53 12.17
N VAL A 629 18.50 -29.84 11.97
CA VAL A 629 18.13 -30.81 13.01
C VAL A 629 19.26 -31.81 13.27
N GLY A 630 19.27 -32.37 14.48
CA GLY A 630 20.33 -33.26 14.95
C GLY A 630 21.00 -32.74 16.22
N GLY A 631 22.29 -33.00 16.35
CA GLY A 631 23.12 -32.57 17.47
C GLY A 631 24.50 -32.10 17.00
N PRO A 632 25.43 -31.88 17.94
CA PRO A 632 26.81 -31.54 17.62
C PRO A 632 27.39 -32.51 16.59
N PRO A 633 28.10 -32.03 15.55
CA PRO A 633 28.58 -32.87 14.44
C PRO A 633 29.43 -34.07 14.87
N GLU A 634 30.15 -33.96 15.99
CA GLU A 634 30.97 -35.04 16.56
C GLU A 634 30.14 -36.12 17.26
N GLU A 635 28.93 -35.79 17.69
CA GLU A 635 28.06 -36.68 18.48
C GLU A 635 26.89 -37.24 17.67
N LYS A 636 26.35 -36.45 16.75
CA LYS A 636 25.12 -36.76 16.00
C LYS A 636 25.22 -36.26 14.57
N ARG A 637 24.50 -36.96 13.67
CA ARG A 637 24.31 -36.49 12.30
C ARG A 637 23.54 -35.18 12.30
N LEU A 638 24.12 -34.16 11.68
CA LEU A 638 23.44 -32.93 11.29
C LEU A 638 22.77 -33.14 9.93
N ARG A 639 21.56 -32.62 9.77
CA ARG A 639 20.87 -32.58 8.48
C ARG A 639 19.96 -31.37 8.40
N PHE A 640 19.64 -30.97 7.18
CA PHE A 640 18.59 -30.00 6.94
C PHE A 640 17.22 -30.68 7.06
N SER A 641 16.34 -30.06 7.84
CA SER A 641 14.94 -30.48 7.99
C SER A 641 14.67 -31.86 8.63
N THR A 642 13.48 -32.02 9.22
CA THR A 642 12.88 -33.32 9.55
C THR A 642 12.18 -33.91 8.33
N THR A 643 12.09 -35.25 8.25
CA THR A 643 11.36 -35.96 7.19
C THR A 643 10.04 -36.55 7.66
N ASP A 644 9.77 -36.57 8.96
CA ASP A 644 8.59 -37.23 9.53
C ASP A 644 7.34 -36.39 9.30
N ILE A 645 6.22 -37.01 8.95
CA ILE A 645 4.95 -36.32 8.65
C ILE A 645 4.19 -35.86 9.90
N ASN A 646 4.83 -35.86 11.07
CA ASN A 646 4.18 -35.61 12.36
C ASN A 646 4.27 -34.16 12.84
N ASP A 647 5.09 -33.33 12.19
CA ASP A 647 5.11 -31.88 12.36
C ASP A 647 4.19 -31.18 11.34
N SER A 648 3.75 -29.96 11.65
CA SER A 648 2.81 -29.19 10.83
C SER A 648 3.29 -29.06 9.40
N ARG A 649 4.57 -28.70 9.23
CA ARG A 649 5.17 -28.46 7.93
C ARG A 649 5.13 -29.69 7.02
N GLN A 650 5.62 -30.84 7.48
CA GLN A 650 5.60 -32.05 6.65
C GLN A 650 4.19 -32.62 6.50
N SER A 651 3.32 -32.48 7.51
CA SER A 651 1.94 -32.97 7.45
C SER A 651 1.09 -32.19 6.45
N MET A 652 1.16 -30.85 6.49
CA MET A 652 0.44 -29.99 5.55
C MET A 652 1.03 -30.10 4.14
N GLY A 653 2.36 -30.24 4.03
CA GLY A 653 3.04 -30.43 2.74
C GLY A 653 2.58 -31.68 1.97
N ILE A 654 2.11 -32.73 2.65
CA ILE A 654 1.59 -33.95 2.00
C ILE A 654 0.32 -33.70 1.19
N TYR A 655 -0.41 -32.61 1.45
CA TYR A 655 -1.58 -32.19 0.68
C TYR A 655 -1.21 -31.45 -0.62
N ASN A 656 0.07 -31.49 -1.04
CA ASN A 656 0.64 -30.74 -2.16
C ASN A 656 0.63 -29.22 -1.94
N THR A 657 0.83 -28.81 -0.70
CA THR A 657 0.98 -27.40 -0.29
C THR A 657 2.46 -27.07 -0.13
N LEU A 658 2.88 -25.86 -0.53
CA LEU A 658 4.21 -25.34 -0.22
C LEU A 658 4.27 -25.02 1.28
N SER A 659 5.00 -25.82 2.06
CA SER A 659 4.97 -25.71 3.51
C SER A 659 6.34 -25.49 4.12
N PHE A 660 6.42 -24.55 5.07
CA PHE A 660 7.68 -24.07 5.63
C PHE A 660 7.60 -23.90 7.15
N LEU A 661 8.76 -23.71 7.76
CA LEU A 661 8.86 -23.25 9.15
C LEU A 661 9.94 -22.20 9.32
N PHE A 662 9.77 -21.35 10.32
CA PHE A 662 10.83 -20.54 10.92
C PHE A 662 11.16 -21.02 12.32
N GLU A 663 12.44 -20.97 12.68
CA GLU A 663 12.94 -21.27 14.03
C GLU A 663 13.80 -20.10 14.51
N GLY A 664 13.14 -19.17 15.19
CA GLY A 664 13.74 -17.97 15.77
C GLY A 664 14.58 -18.28 17.01
N LYS A 665 15.49 -17.39 17.34
CA LYS A 665 16.41 -17.57 18.46
C LYS A 665 15.69 -17.41 19.80
N ARG A 666 15.86 -18.37 20.72
CA ARG A 666 15.41 -18.22 22.13
C ARG A 666 16.42 -18.65 23.18
N TRP A 667 16.15 -18.24 24.40
CA TRP A 667 16.89 -18.56 25.61
C TRP A 667 16.03 -19.36 26.60
N ASP A 668 16.64 -19.81 27.70
CA ASP A 668 15.95 -20.55 28.77
C ASP A 668 14.90 -19.68 29.49
N ASP A 669 15.21 -18.40 29.70
CA ASP A 669 14.22 -17.41 30.09
C ASP A 669 13.43 -16.98 28.84
N HIS A 670 12.14 -17.30 28.82
CA HIS A 670 11.26 -17.02 27.69
C HIS A 670 11.06 -15.52 27.45
N THR A 671 11.34 -14.66 28.43
CA THR A 671 11.26 -13.19 28.33
C THR A 671 12.56 -12.54 27.85
N ALA A 672 13.68 -13.27 27.94
CA ALA A 672 14.98 -12.73 27.58
C ALA A 672 15.00 -12.29 26.11
N HIS A 673 15.41 -11.04 25.90
CA HIS A 673 15.55 -10.44 24.57
C HIS A 673 14.27 -10.49 23.72
N ILE A 674 13.09 -10.52 24.34
CA ILE A 674 11.81 -10.69 23.62
C ILE A 674 11.62 -9.65 22.52
N ALA A 675 11.92 -8.36 22.78
CA ALA A 675 11.78 -7.31 21.78
C ALA A 675 12.62 -7.56 20.51
N SER A 676 13.89 -7.93 20.66
CA SER A 676 14.75 -8.23 19.51
C SER A 676 14.38 -9.54 18.79
N ARG A 677 13.87 -10.54 19.53
CA ARG A 677 13.39 -11.80 18.94
C ARG A 677 12.13 -11.56 18.12
N THR A 678 11.19 -10.78 18.66
CA THR A 678 9.99 -10.33 17.97
C THR A 678 10.35 -9.59 16.68
N ALA A 679 11.28 -8.63 16.75
CA ALA A 679 11.71 -7.88 15.57
C ALA A 679 12.31 -8.78 14.48
N GLY A 680 13.14 -9.76 14.85
CA GLY A 680 13.71 -10.75 13.92
C GLY A 680 12.62 -11.56 13.19
N GLN A 681 11.61 -12.04 13.93
CA GLN A 681 10.53 -12.82 13.34
C GLN A 681 9.54 -12.00 12.52
N VAL A 682 9.33 -10.71 12.85
CA VAL A 682 8.55 -9.80 11.99
C VAL A 682 9.24 -9.66 10.62
N VAL A 683 10.55 -9.41 10.61
CA VAL A 683 11.34 -9.33 9.37
C VAL A 683 11.28 -10.65 8.59
N ALA A 684 11.40 -11.79 9.26
CA ALA A 684 11.34 -13.11 8.64
C ALA A 684 10.00 -13.39 7.97
N MET A 685 8.89 -13.17 8.68
CA MET A 685 7.55 -13.38 8.15
C MET A 685 7.24 -12.43 7.00
N ARG A 686 7.61 -11.15 7.11
CA ARG A 686 7.42 -10.18 6.02
C ARG A 686 8.26 -10.54 4.79
N SER A 687 9.52 -10.90 4.96
CA SER A 687 10.40 -11.35 3.86
C SER A 687 9.83 -12.58 3.15
N PHE A 688 9.21 -13.50 3.91
CA PHE A 688 8.52 -14.66 3.34
C PHE A 688 7.30 -14.26 2.51
N LEU A 689 6.41 -13.41 3.06
CA LEU A 689 5.23 -12.93 2.33
C LEU A 689 5.60 -12.17 1.04
N GLU A 690 6.63 -11.35 1.07
CA GLU A 690 7.13 -10.64 -0.12
C GLU A 690 7.77 -11.58 -1.16
N THR A 691 8.36 -12.69 -0.72
CA THR A 691 8.91 -13.71 -1.64
C THR A 691 7.80 -14.46 -2.37
N ILE A 692 6.76 -14.88 -1.65
CA ILE A 692 5.67 -15.66 -2.25
C ILE A 692 4.69 -14.81 -3.07
N ALA A 693 4.63 -13.49 -2.83
CA ALA A 693 3.82 -12.56 -3.60
C ALA A 693 4.47 -12.14 -4.93
N ALA A 694 5.80 -12.23 -5.02
CA ALA A 694 6.59 -11.89 -6.21
C ALA A 694 6.62 -13.06 -7.22
#